data_AF-A0A1D8TUL2-F1
#
_entry.id   AF-A0A1D8TUL2-F1
#
_cell.length_a   1.000
_cell.length_b   1.000
_cell.length_c   1.000
_cell.angle_alpha   90.00
_cell.angle_beta   90.00
_cell.angle_gamma   90.00
#
_symmetry.space_group_name_H-M   'P 1'
#
loop_
_entity.id
_entity.type
_entity.pdbx_description
1 polymer ?
#
loop_
_entity_poly.entity_id
_entity_poly.type
_entity_poly.pdbx_seq_one_letter_code
_entity_poly.pdbx_strand_id
1 'polypeptide(L)'
;MTNEDFDTLVKKLEDYAQRYPDNYKLRVGLLAALGYAYIFLVLAGLLGVLGLVVLLIYYSGRINRGMVQLIIVLLVPAWMIMRSLWVSFPPPQGLKLKRQQVPKLFALIDELTKALKAPSFHHVLLTSEFNAAVVQIPRLGLLGWQENYLILGLPLLQALSPRQFRAVLAHELGHLSGKHSSFAGWIYRLRRTWEQIWQQLQKSQHAGATVLFHGFFNWYSPFFNAYSFVLARANEYEADRCAAELAGSQHVAEALLSVQVKAQYLEQSFWNDIYQKAQHQPNPPQTPLQDLAQALSSPIEPNQQQQWIRSALMSQTHHADTHPCLLERLKALKYPFNPPPSLPILVKVTAAEEFLGKALLPLTQELERQWHITINYQWRQNYTQAQAIRQSLEALEAKAAHSPLTVEEAWHRARWTLDLVGTQEAIPLLKSVLTRQADHVSANYLLGQILIAQDNEAGIDYLEQAMARDPDSVLSGTQSIYGFLRRQGRDAEADRYRQRAAKHHELITLAHEERSGFSHGDRFQPHGLSADVEAALQQQLAGYPEIKEAYLVRKIVLIFPDNPYYILGVSRQRHFLESNSSSKDQQLIDRLADELECPGQTWITILNSTNKSLKKALRKTAISPIYQTLVNQTLITN
;
A
#
# COMPACT_ATOMS: atom_id res chain seq x y z
N MET A 1 -19.54 -7.03 7.86
CA MET A 1 -19.04 -8.29 8.45
C MET A 1 -17.87 -7.94 9.34
N THR A 2 -17.86 -8.34 10.60
CA THR A 2 -16.71 -8.07 11.49
C THR A 2 -15.55 -9.02 11.13
N ASN A 3 -14.33 -8.73 11.62
CA ASN A 3 -13.18 -9.63 11.41
C ASN A 3 -13.40 -11.00 12.06
N GLU A 4 -14.05 -11.04 13.24
CA GLU A 4 -14.39 -12.29 13.93
C GLU A 4 -15.41 -13.13 13.16
N ASP A 5 -16.40 -12.48 12.54
CA ASP A 5 -17.36 -13.15 11.66
C ASP A 5 -16.65 -13.74 10.42
N PHE A 6 -15.72 -12.96 9.84
CA PHE A 6 -14.92 -13.39 8.69
C PHE A 6 -14.09 -14.63 9.02
N ASP A 7 -13.42 -14.65 10.17
CA ASP A 7 -12.61 -15.79 10.59
C ASP A 7 -13.41 -17.04 10.86
N THR A 8 -14.55 -16.87 11.54
CA THR A 8 -15.47 -17.96 11.80
C THR A 8 -16.00 -18.54 10.49
N LEU A 9 -16.28 -17.68 9.51
CA LEU A 9 -16.69 -18.10 8.17
C LEU A 9 -15.55 -18.84 7.46
N VAL A 10 -14.34 -18.27 7.40
CA VAL A 10 -13.18 -18.89 6.74
C VAL A 10 -12.89 -20.28 7.30
N LYS A 11 -12.83 -20.44 8.63
CA LYS A 11 -12.61 -21.76 9.25
C LYS A 11 -13.65 -22.79 8.82
N LYS A 12 -14.94 -22.41 8.83
CA LYS A 12 -16.02 -23.29 8.35
C LYS A 12 -15.90 -23.63 6.87
N LEU A 13 -15.48 -22.67 6.04
CA LEU A 13 -15.29 -22.87 4.62
C LEU A 13 -14.08 -23.75 4.32
N GLU A 14 -13.01 -23.65 5.08
CA GLU A 14 -11.82 -24.53 4.98
C GLU A 14 -12.18 -25.98 5.27
N ASP A 15 -12.86 -26.24 6.39
CA ASP A 15 -13.35 -27.58 6.74
C ASP A 15 -14.26 -28.16 5.64
N TYR A 16 -15.13 -27.32 5.09
CA TYR A 16 -16.02 -27.74 4.00
C TYR A 16 -15.26 -27.99 2.69
N ALA A 17 -14.33 -27.13 2.33
CA ALA A 17 -13.52 -27.25 1.11
C ALA A 17 -12.66 -28.52 1.11
N GLN A 18 -12.12 -28.90 2.28
CA GLN A 18 -11.38 -30.15 2.45
C GLN A 18 -12.28 -31.39 2.26
N ARG A 19 -13.52 -31.37 2.78
CA ARG A 19 -14.45 -32.50 2.67
C ARG A 19 -15.11 -32.62 1.29
N TYR A 20 -15.40 -31.49 0.64
CA TYR A 20 -16.18 -31.42 -0.60
C TYR A 20 -15.58 -30.45 -1.62
N PRO A 21 -14.38 -30.74 -2.17
CA PRO A 21 -13.63 -29.79 -3.02
C PRO A 21 -14.37 -29.38 -4.30
N ASP A 22 -15.02 -30.32 -5.00
CA ASP A 22 -15.73 -30.02 -6.25
C ASP A 22 -17.00 -29.18 -6.01
N ASN A 23 -17.78 -29.53 -4.99
CA ASN A 23 -18.94 -28.75 -4.59
C ASN A 23 -18.54 -27.35 -4.10
N TYR A 24 -17.38 -27.23 -3.46
CA TYR A 24 -16.84 -25.95 -3.05
C TYR A 24 -16.49 -25.08 -4.26
N LYS A 25 -15.76 -25.64 -5.25
CA LYS A 25 -15.46 -24.96 -6.52
C LYS A 25 -16.74 -24.51 -7.22
N LEU A 26 -17.79 -25.34 -7.26
CA LEU A 26 -19.10 -24.96 -7.80
C LEU A 26 -19.71 -23.76 -7.07
N ARG A 27 -19.72 -23.76 -5.73
CA ARG A 27 -20.24 -22.63 -4.92
C ARG A 27 -19.49 -21.34 -5.20
N VAL A 28 -18.16 -21.39 -5.25
CA VAL A 28 -17.33 -20.23 -5.59
C VAL A 28 -17.65 -19.75 -7.00
N GLY A 29 -17.83 -20.67 -7.95
CA GLY A 29 -18.19 -20.35 -9.34
C GLY A 29 -19.56 -19.70 -9.46
N LEU A 30 -20.56 -20.17 -8.72
CA LEU A 30 -21.90 -19.57 -8.68
C LEU A 30 -21.88 -18.17 -8.06
N LEU A 31 -21.10 -17.96 -6.99
CA LEU A 31 -20.89 -16.63 -6.42
C LEU A 31 -20.21 -15.70 -7.43
N ALA A 32 -19.19 -16.17 -8.14
CA ALA A 32 -18.55 -15.39 -9.18
C ALA A 32 -19.51 -15.03 -10.33
N ALA A 33 -20.34 -15.98 -10.76
CA ALA A 33 -21.38 -15.74 -11.75
C ALA A 33 -22.40 -14.70 -11.26
N LEU A 34 -22.80 -14.72 -9.98
CA LEU A 34 -23.65 -13.71 -9.37
C LEU A 34 -23.02 -12.31 -9.43
N GLY A 35 -21.72 -12.20 -9.14
CA GLY A 35 -20.98 -10.95 -9.24
C GLY A 35 -21.00 -10.37 -10.66
N TYR A 36 -20.73 -11.19 -11.68
CA TYR A 36 -20.85 -10.75 -13.08
C TYR A 36 -22.29 -10.41 -13.47
N ALA A 37 -23.26 -11.24 -13.09
CA ALA A 37 -24.67 -11.03 -13.39
C ALA A 37 -25.15 -9.68 -12.85
N TYR A 38 -24.72 -9.30 -11.65
CA TYR A 38 -25.03 -8.00 -11.08
C TYR A 38 -24.42 -6.84 -11.89
N ILE A 39 -23.15 -6.93 -12.27
CA ILE A 39 -22.50 -5.90 -13.12
C ILE A 39 -23.26 -5.73 -14.44
N PHE A 40 -23.59 -6.83 -15.12
CA PHE A 40 -24.33 -6.78 -16.38
C PHE A 40 -25.78 -6.29 -16.21
N LEU A 41 -26.43 -6.62 -15.10
CA LEU A 41 -27.79 -6.14 -14.79
C LEU A 41 -27.81 -4.63 -14.58
N VAL A 42 -26.85 -4.09 -13.82
CA VAL A 42 -26.72 -2.63 -13.64
C VAL A 42 -26.42 -1.95 -14.97
N LEU A 43 -25.49 -2.50 -15.76
CA LEU A 43 -25.16 -1.95 -17.08
C LEU A 43 -26.36 -1.97 -18.03
N ALA A 44 -27.10 -3.09 -18.09
CA ALA A 44 -28.31 -3.21 -18.89
C ALA A 44 -29.40 -2.23 -18.43
N GLY A 45 -29.56 -2.03 -17.13
CA GLY A 45 -30.48 -1.03 -16.56
C GLY A 45 -30.12 0.40 -16.98
N LEU A 46 -28.84 0.77 -16.86
CA LEU A 46 -28.35 2.11 -17.28
C LEU A 46 -28.58 2.35 -18.77
N LEU A 47 -28.23 1.38 -19.61
CA LEU A 47 -28.42 1.47 -21.06
C LEU A 47 -29.91 1.45 -21.46
N GLY A 48 -30.75 0.70 -20.74
CA GLY A 48 -32.19 0.66 -20.95
C GLY A 48 -32.86 2.02 -20.65
N VAL A 49 -32.51 2.65 -19.53
CA VAL A 49 -33.00 4.01 -19.20
C VAL A 49 -32.48 5.03 -20.21
N LEU A 50 -31.21 4.93 -20.61
CA LEU A 50 -30.64 5.79 -21.64
C LEU A 50 -31.41 5.65 -22.97
N GLY A 51 -31.69 4.43 -23.39
CA GLY A 51 -32.49 4.14 -24.59
C GLY A 51 -33.90 4.73 -24.51
N LEU A 52 -34.56 4.61 -23.34
CA LEU A 52 -35.87 5.22 -23.10
C LEU A 52 -35.83 6.75 -23.22
N VAL A 53 -34.82 7.40 -22.66
CA VAL A 53 -34.66 8.87 -22.76
C VAL A 53 -34.44 9.30 -24.20
N VAL A 54 -33.60 8.59 -24.96
CA VAL A 54 -33.38 8.85 -26.39
C VAL A 54 -34.67 8.67 -27.19
N LEU A 55 -35.44 7.63 -26.90
CA LEU A 55 -36.73 7.37 -27.54
C LEU A 55 -37.76 8.46 -27.23
N LEU A 56 -37.82 8.94 -25.99
CA LEU A 56 -38.67 10.07 -25.60
C LEU A 56 -38.28 11.37 -26.32
N ILE A 57 -36.97 11.64 -26.49
CA ILE A 57 -36.48 12.78 -27.26
C ILE A 57 -36.93 12.66 -28.73
N TYR A 58 -36.75 11.48 -29.32
CA TYR A 58 -37.11 11.22 -30.71
C TYR A 58 -38.61 11.45 -30.98
N TYR A 59 -39.49 10.90 -30.14
CA TYR A 59 -40.95 11.03 -30.32
C TYR A 59 -41.49 12.41 -29.93
N SER A 60 -40.89 13.07 -28.93
CA SER A 60 -41.35 14.41 -28.51
C SER A 60 -40.80 15.54 -29.38
N GLY A 61 -39.73 15.29 -30.14
CA GLY A 61 -39.02 16.31 -30.94
C GLY A 61 -38.40 17.43 -30.12
N ARG A 62 -38.32 17.28 -28.79
CA ARG A 62 -37.85 18.31 -27.86
C ARG A 62 -36.66 17.80 -27.07
N ILE A 63 -35.63 18.64 -26.98
CA ILE A 63 -34.47 18.41 -26.10
C ILE A 63 -34.49 19.51 -25.05
N ASN A 64 -34.55 19.12 -23.77
CA ASN A 64 -34.39 20.06 -22.66
C ASN A 64 -33.08 19.78 -21.90
N ARG A 65 -32.64 20.77 -21.13
CA ARG A 65 -31.40 20.66 -20.33
C ARG A 65 -31.43 19.49 -19.35
N GLY A 66 -32.59 19.15 -18.79
CA GLY A 66 -32.76 18.03 -17.87
C GLY A 66 -32.48 16.67 -18.51
N MET A 67 -32.96 16.45 -19.74
CA MET A 67 -32.72 15.22 -20.51
C MET A 67 -31.24 15.09 -20.87
N VAL A 68 -30.59 16.18 -21.30
CA VAL A 68 -29.14 16.17 -21.57
C VAL A 68 -28.34 15.85 -20.30
N GLN A 69 -28.71 16.45 -19.18
CA GLN A 69 -28.06 16.18 -17.89
C GLN A 69 -28.28 14.72 -17.44
N LEU A 70 -29.46 14.16 -17.64
CA LEU A 70 -29.76 12.76 -17.34
C LEU A 70 -28.94 11.80 -18.22
N ILE A 71 -28.82 12.09 -19.51
CA ILE A 71 -27.97 11.31 -20.43
C ILE A 71 -26.52 11.28 -19.93
N ILE A 72 -25.97 12.42 -19.54
CA ILE A 72 -24.59 12.51 -19.01
C ILE A 72 -24.46 11.68 -17.72
N VAL A 73 -25.41 11.81 -16.79
CA VAL A 73 -25.42 11.07 -15.52
C VAL A 73 -25.52 9.55 -15.72
N LEU A 74 -26.16 9.07 -16.79
CA LEU A 74 -26.25 7.64 -17.11
C LEU A 74 -25.05 7.13 -17.92
N LEU A 75 -24.53 7.94 -18.85
CA LEU A 75 -23.41 7.57 -19.71
C LEU A 75 -22.10 7.43 -18.95
N VAL A 76 -21.81 8.33 -18.00
CA VAL A 76 -20.57 8.28 -17.21
C VAL A 76 -20.41 6.95 -16.45
N PRO A 77 -21.35 6.48 -15.62
CA PRO A 77 -21.21 5.21 -14.92
C PRO A 77 -21.24 4.01 -15.87
N ALA A 78 -22.06 4.03 -16.93
CA ALA A 78 -22.07 2.96 -17.93
C ALA A 78 -20.71 2.84 -18.64
N TRP A 79 -20.10 3.98 -19.00
CA TRP A 79 -18.76 4.02 -19.59
C TRP A 79 -17.69 3.57 -18.60
N MET A 80 -17.76 3.97 -17.32
CA MET A 80 -16.84 3.53 -16.27
C MET A 80 -16.90 2.00 -16.08
N ILE A 81 -18.10 1.43 -15.96
CA ILE A 81 -18.29 -0.03 -15.85
C ILE A 81 -17.70 -0.72 -17.08
N MET A 82 -18.06 -0.26 -18.28
CA MET A 82 -17.55 -0.85 -19.52
C MET A 82 -16.03 -0.76 -19.64
N ARG A 83 -15.43 0.37 -19.26
CA ARG A 83 -13.97 0.55 -19.22
C ARG A 83 -13.31 -0.36 -18.18
N SER A 84 -13.94 -0.58 -17.02
CA SER A 84 -13.44 -1.48 -15.98
C SER A 84 -13.40 -2.96 -16.41
N LEU A 85 -14.21 -3.34 -17.41
CA LEU A 85 -14.19 -4.69 -17.99
C LEU A 85 -13.07 -4.87 -19.04
N TRP A 86 -12.47 -3.77 -19.52
CA TRP A 86 -11.51 -3.74 -20.62
C TRP A 86 -10.13 -3.25 -20.16
N VAL A 87 -9.58 -3.89 -19.13
CA VAL A 87 -8.29 -3.50 -18.56
C VAL A 87 -7.15 -4.18 -19.31
N SER A 88 -6.22 -3.36 -19.79
CA SER A 88 -4.89 -3.80 -20.20
C SER A 88 -3.97 -3.79 -18.98
N PHE A 89 -3.38 -4.93 -18.66
CA PHE A 89 -2.34 -5.01 -17.63
C PHE A 89 -1.00 -4.70 -18.31
N PRO A 90 -0.20 -3.75 -17.77
CA PRO A 90 1.13 -3.53 -18.31
C PRO A 90 1.96 -4.81 -18.15
N PRO A 91 2.79 -5.16 -19.16
CA PRO A 91 3.65 -6.31 -19.05
C PRO A 91 4.64 -6.15 -17.89
N PRO A 92 4.97 -7.24 -17.17
CA PRO A 92 5.98 -7.19 -16.13
C PRO A 92 7.31 -6.71 -16.71
N GLN A 93 8.04 -5.95 -15.91
CA GLN A 93 9.37 -5.46 -16.26
C GLN A 93 10.42 -6.49 -15.85
N GLY A 94 11.53 -6.52 -16.59
CA GLY A 94 12.65 -7.42 -16.32
C GLY A 94 13.46 -7.69 -17.57
N LEU A 95 14.64 -8.27 -17.38
CA LEU A 95 15.54 -8.60 -18.47
C LEU A 95 15.08 -9.90 -19.16
N LYS A 96 14.69 -9.79 -20.43
CA LYS A 96 14.22 -10.95 -21.20
C LYS A 96 15.35 -11.93 -21.50
N LEU A 97 15.20 -13.17 -21.03
CA LEU A 97 16.14 -14.26 -21.28
C LEU A 97 15.87 -14.92 -22.63
N LYS A 98 16.93 -15.18 -23.40
CA LYS A 98 16.84 -15.96 -24.64
C LYS A 98 17.25 -17.42 -24.39
N ARG A 99 16.55 -18.35 -25.06
CA ARG A 99 16.80 -19.79 -24.94
C ARG A 99 18.23 -20.20 -25.27
N GLN A 100 18.89 -19.53 -26.23
CA GLN A 100 20.28 -19.82 -26.55
C GLN A 100 21.27 -19.35 -25.47
N GLN A 101 20.91 -18.33 -24.68
CA GLN A 101 21.79 -17.78 -23.65
C GLN A 101 21.80 -18.66 -22.39
N VAL A 102 20.66 -19.26 -22.04
CA VAL A 102 20.46 -20.03 -20.80
C VAL A 102 19.77 -21.38 -21.09
N PRO A 103 20.39 -22.27 -21.88
CA PRO A 103 19.73 -23.48 -22.40
C PRO A 103 19.30 -24.47 -21.31
N LYS A 104 20.08 -24.59 -20.23
CA LYS A 104 19.75 -25.47 -19.09
C LYS A 104 18.49 -25.01 -18.35
N LEU A 105 18.33 -23.71 -18.14
CA LEU A 105 17.11 -23.14 -17.55
C LEU A 105 15.88 -23.46 -18.39
N PHE A 106 15.94 -23.23 -19.70
CA PHE A 106 14.81 -23.53 -20.58
C PHE A 106 14.53 -25.03 -20.68
N ALA A 107 15.54 -25.90 -20.63
CA ALA A 107 15.32 -27.33 -20.56
C ALA A 107 14.54 -27.74 -19.30
N LEU A 108 14.88 -27.17 -18.14
CA LEU A 108 14.13 -27.37 -16.90
C LEU A 108 12.68 -26.86 -17.01
N ILE A 109 12.49 -25.66 -17.57
CA ILE A 109 11.15 -25.08 -17.79
C ILE A 109 10.33 -25.99 -18.70
N ASP A 110 10.89 -26.47 -19.81
CA ASP A 110 10.20 -27.33 -20.77
C ASP A 110 9.83 -28.68 -20.14
N GLU A 111 10.74 -29.26 -19.35
CA GLU A 111 10.50 -30.50 -18.61
C GLU A 111 9.33 -30.36 -17.64
N LEU A 112 9.34 -29.34 -16.79
CA LEU A 112 8.28 -29.09 -15.80
C LEU A 112 6.96 -28.71 -16.47
N THR A 113 7.00 -27.90 -17.53
CA THR A 113 5.80 -27.53 -18.32
C THR A 113 5.14 -28.77 -18.90
N LYS A 114 5.93 -29.71 -19.44
CA LYS A 114 5.43 -30.99 -19.96
C LYS A 114 4.88 -31.88 -18.85
N ALA A 115 5.60 -32.01 -17.74
CA ALA A 115 5.18 -32.85 -16.60
C ALA A 115 3.86 -32.37 -15.99
N LEU A 116 3.69 -31.06 -15.82
CA LEU A 116 2.51 -30.44 -15.23
C LEU A 116 1.40 -30.13 -16.25
N LYS A 117 1.61 -30.41 -17.54
CA LYS A 117 0.70 -30.00 -18.63
C LYS A 117 0.32 -28.51 -18.54
N ALA A 118 1.29 -27.69 -18.14
CA ALA A 118 1.14 -26.24 -18.05
C ALA A 118 1.24 -25.63 -19.46
N PRO A 119 0.66 -24.43 -19.71
CA PRO A 119 0.84 -23.72 -20.96
C PRO A 119 2.29 -23.22 -21.10
N SER A 120 2.75 -23.07 -22.35
CA SER A 120 4.10 -22.54 -22.61
C SER A 120 4.24 -21.06 -22.23
N PHE A 121 5.46 -20.68 -21.84
CA PHE A 121 5.81 -19.29 -21.55
C PHE A 121 6.22 -18.55 -22.82
N HIS A 122 5.66 -17.36 -23.00
CA HIS A 122 6.01 -16.49 -24.12
C HIS A 122 7.24 -15.64 -23.80
N HIS A 123 7.38 -15.28 -22.51
CA HIS A 123 8.51 -14.51 -22.01
C HIS A 123 9.01 -15.10 -20.70
N VAL A 124 10.34 -15.23 -20.59
CA VAL A 124 11.03 -15.53 -19.33
C VAL A 124 11.87 -14.31 -18.99
N LEU A 125 11.59 -13.70 -17.85
CA LEU A 125 12.20 -12.45 -17.40
C LEU A 125 13.07 -12.71 -16.17
N LEU A 126 14.24 -12.08 -16.13
CA LEU A 126 15.13 -12.04 -14.98
C LEU A 126 15.01 -10.68 -14.29
N THR A 127 14.84 -10.65 -12.96
CA THR A 127 14.72 -9.42 -12.16
C THR A 127 15.72 -9.40 -11.01
N SER A 128 15.88 -8.23 -10.38
CA SER A 128 16.67 -8.04 -9.16
C SER A 128 15.86 -8.29 -7.88
N GLU A 129 14.61 -8.72 -7.98
CA GLU A 129 13.74 -9.01 -6.83
C GLU A 129 14.01 -10.41 -6.27
N PHE A 130 13.80 -10.62 -4.97
CA PHE A 130 13.90 -11.94 -4.35
C PHE A 130 12.58 -12.72 -4.49
N ASN A 131 12.21 -13.07 -5.73
CA ASN A 131 10.92 -13.69 -6.02
C ASN A 131 10.96 -14.61 -7.25
N ALA A 132 9.99 -15.52 -7.36
CA ALA A 132 9.63 -16.19 -8.60
C ALA A 132 8.11 -16.10 -8.74
N ALA A 133 7.64 -15.80 -9.94
CA ALA A 133 6.20 -15.65 -10.16
C ALA A 133 5.82 -15.96 -11.59
N VAL A 134 4.57 -16.39 -11.76
CA VAL A 134 3.94 -16.56 -13.06
C VAL A 134 2.80 -15.58 -13.23
N VAL A 135 2.82 -14.85 -14.35
CA VAL A 135 1.80 -13.84 -14.67
C VAL A 135 1.16 -14.17 -16.02
N GLN A 136 -0.16 -14.18 -16.06
CA GLN A 136 -0.94 -14.33 -17.29
C GLN A 136 -1.62 -13.00 -17.64
N ILE A 137 -1.29 -12.43 -18.80
CA ILE A 137 -1.87 -11.17 -19.27
C ILE A 137 -2.91 -11.44 -20.36
N PRO A 138 -4.17 -10.99 -20.20
CA PRO A 138 -5.18 -11.12 -21.23
C PRO A 138 -4.91 -10.15 -22.40
N ARG A 139 -4.91 -10.66 -23.64
CA ARG A 139 -4.72 -9.81 -24.84
C ARG A 139 -6.01 -9.16 -25.37
N LEU A 140 -7.18 -9.75 -25.10
CA LEU A 140 -8.50 -9.33 -25.61
C LEU A 140 -9.58 -9.35 -24.51
N GLY A 141 -9.36 -8.57 -23.44
CA GLY A 141 -10.33 -8.44 -22.34
C GLY A 141 -10.77 -9.79 -21.74
N LEU A 142 -12.07 -9.95 -21.46
CA LEU A 142 -12.64 -11.14 -20.81
C LEU A 142 -12.64 -12.42 -21.68
N LEU A 143 -12.41 -12.33 -22.99
CA LEU A 143 -12.59 -13.43 -23.96
C LEU A 143 -11.30 -13.76 -24.75
N GLY A 144 -10.13 -13.35 -24.24
CA GLY A 144 -8.87 -13.41 -24.99
C GLY A 144 -7.87 -14.51 -24.59
N TRP A 145 -6.98 -14.82 -25.54
CA TRP A 145 -5.74 -15.57 -25.33
C TRP A 145 -4.87 -14.89 -24.25
N GLN A 146 -4.20 -15.71 -23.44
CA GLN A 146 -3.31 -15.26 -22.37
C GLN A 146 -1.87 -15.27 -22.85
N GLU A 147 -1.14 -14.20 -22.55
CA GLU A 147 0.31 -14.15 -22.69
C GLU A 147 0.95 -14.51 -21.35
N ASN A 148 1.68 -15.62 -21.33
CA ASN A 148 2.27 -16.18 -20.11
C ASN A 148 3.70 -15.67 -19.92
N TYR A 149 3.95 -15.07 -18.76
CA TYR A 149 5.25 -14.58 -18.32
C TYR A 149 5.73 -15.42 -17.14
N LEU A 150 6.99 -15.85 -17.19
CA LEU A 150 7.71 -16.40 -16.05
C LEU A 150 8.72 -15.35 -15.58
N ILE A 151 8.62 -14.93 -14.32
CA ILE A 151 9.49 -13.94 -13.68
C ILE A 151 10.39 -14.68 -12.70
N LEU A 152 11.69 -14.49 -12.83
CA LEU A 152 12.71 -15.15 -12.03
C LEU A 152 13.65 -14.11 -11.42
N GLY A 153 13.69 -14.05 -10.10
CA GLY A 153 14.60 -13.21 -9.36
C GLY A 153 16.01 -13.78 -9.33
N LEU A 154 17.01 -13.04 -9.82
CA LEU A 154 18.41 -13.46 -9.72
C LEU A 154 18.84 -13.74 -8.26
N PRO A 155 18.50 -12.90 -7.26
CA PRO A 155 18.73 -13.21 -5.86
C PRO A 155 18.16 -14.56 -5.40
N LEU A 156 16.98 -14.95 -5.90
CA LEU A 156 16.36 -16.24 -5.56
C LEU A 156 17.16 -17.41 -6.13
N LEU A 157 17.62 -17.30 -7.38
CA LEU A 157 18.46 -18.33 -8.01
C LEU A 157 19.81 -18.47 -7.30
N GLN A 158 20.36 -17.37 -6.76
CA GLN A 158 21.60 -17.40 -5.97
C GLN A 158 21.39 -17.98 -4.57
N ALA A 159 20.20 -17.79 -3.99
CA ALA A 159 19.88 -18.30 -2.67
C ALA A 159 19.68 -19.82 -2.60
N LEU A 160 19.21 -20.43 -3.69
CA LEU A 160 18.72 -21.80 -3.71
C LEU A 160 19.67 -22.75 -4.44
N SER A 161 19.73 -24.00 -3.98
CA SER A 161 20.32 -25.10 -4.76
C SER A 161 19.48 -25.43 -6.00
N PRO A 162 20.04 -26.10 -7.01
CA PRO A 162 19.28 -26.50 -8.20
C PRO A 162 18.01 -27.31 -7.92
N ARG A 163 18.04 -28.15 -6.87
CA ARG A 163 16.86 -28.97 -6.46
C ARG A 163 15.78 -28.15 -5.78
N GLN A 164 16.15 -27.21 -4.93
CA GLN A 164 15.21 -26.27 -4.30
C GLN A 164 14.61 -25.33 -5.35
N PHE A 165 15.43 -24.81 -6.28
CA PHE A 165 14.92 -23.97 -7.37
C PHE A 165 13.96 -24.75 -8.29
N ARG A 166 14.27 -26.02 -8.59
CA ARG A 166 13.32 -26.91 -9.29
C ARG A 166 12.00 -27.05 -8.51
N ALA A 167 12.04 -27.18 -7.19
CA ALA A 167 10.85 -27.26 -6.35
C ALA A 167 10.02 -25.96 -6.42
N VAL A 168 10.66 -24.79 -6.33
CA VAL A 168 9.99 -23.48 -6.50
C VAL A 168 9.36 -23.38 -7.89
N LEU A 169 10.12 -23.69 -8.94
CA LEU A 169 9.59 -23.60 -10.31
C LEU A 169 8.45 -24.59 -10.56
N ALA A 170 8.52 -25.80 -9.99
CA ALA A 170 7.42 -26.76 -10.07
C ALA A 170 6.16 -26.28 -9.32
N HIS A 171 6.31 -25.57 -8.21
CA HIS A 171 5.21 -24.92 -7.49
C HIS A 171 4.57 -23.81 -8.35
N GLU A 172 5.38 -22.89 -8.88
CA GLU A 172 4.89 -21.78 -9.73
C GLU A 172 4.15 -22.29 -10.99
N LEU A 173 4.69 -23.32 -11.65
CA LEU A 173 4.01 -23.95 -12.79
C LEU A 173 2.79 -24.78 -12.36
N GLY A 174 2.77 -25.27 -11.12
CA GLY A 174 1.64 -25.96 -10.50
C GLY A 174 0.38 -25.10 -10.49
N HIS A 175 0.52 -23.78 -10.27
CA HIS A 175 -0.60 -22.83 -10.38
C HIS A 175 -1.22 -22.77 -11.77
N LEU A 176 -0.43 -23.08 -12.82
CA LEU A 176 -0.92 -23.11 -14.19
C LEU A 176 -1.42 -24.49 -14.65
N SER A 177 -1.21 -25.53 -13.86
CA SER A 177 -1.54 -26.92 -14.24
C SER A 177 -3.05 -27.15 -14.33
N GLY A 178 -3.48 -27.82 -15.41
CA GLY A 178 -4.82 -28.37 -15.55
C GLY A 178 -5.98 -27.36 -15.74
N LYS A 179 -7.22 -27.84 -15.54
CA LYS A 179 -8.46 -27.04 -15.67
C LYS A 179 -8.68 -26.07 -14.48
N HIS A 180 -7.89 -26.18 -13.43
CA HIS A 180 -8.05 -25.40 -12.20
C HIS A 180 -7.40 -24.00 -12.30
N SER A 181 -6.36 -23.84 -13.11
CA SER A 181 -5.70 -22.55 -13.34
C SER A 181 -6.61 -21.50 -14.02
N SER A 182 -7.37 -21.91 -15.03
CA SER A 182 -8.31 -21.01 -15.72
C SER A 182 -9.46 -20.56 -14.82
N PHE A 183 -9.94 -21.45 -13.94
CA PHE A 183 -10.97 -21.14 -12.94
C PHE A 183 -10.43 -20.18 -11.88
N ALA A 184 -9.28 -20.48 -11.27
CA ALA A 184 -8.65 -19.60 -10.28
C ALA A 184 -8.33 -18.20 -10.86
N GLY A 185 -7.77 -18.16 -12.08
CA GLY A 185 -7.53 -16.91 -12.80
C GLY A 185 -8.81 -16.13 -13.12
N TRP A 186 -9.93 -16.81 -13.40
CA TRP A 186 -11.23 -16.18 -13.58
C TRP A 186 -11.76 -15.54 -12.29
N ILE A 187 -11.66 -16.25 -11.16
CA ILE A 187 -12.02 -15.73 -9.83
C ILE A 187 -11.16 -14.51 -9.47
N TYR A 188 -9.84 -14.59 -9.68
CA TYR A 188 -8.92 -13.47 -9.43
C TYR A 188 -9.26 -12.23 -10.27
N ARG A 189 -9.55 -12.41 -11.57
CA ARG A 189 -9.98 -11.30 -12.45
C ARG A 189 -11.24 -10.63 -11.93
N LEU A 190 -12.25 -11.40 -11.54
CA LEU A 190 -13.48 -10.84 -11.00
C LEU A 190 -13.21 -10.00 -9.73
N ARG A 191 -12.36 -10.50 -8.82
CA ARG A 191 -11.96 -9.73 -7.62
C ARG A 191 -11.33 -8.38 -8.01
N ARG A 192 -10.38 -8.39 -8.96
CA ARG A 192 -9.72 -7.16 -9.44
C ARG A 192 -10.69 -6.20 -10.13
N THR A 193 -11.62 -6.71 -10.94
CA THR A 193 -12.67 -5.89 -11.55
C THR A 193 -13.52 -5.20 -10.49
N TRP A 194 -13.92 -5.92 -9.43
CA TRP A 194 -14.68 -5.35 -8.32
C TRP A 194 -13.89 -4.29 -7.53
N GLU A 195 -12.62 -4.56 -7.19
CA GLU A 195 -11.73 -3.60 -6.54
C GLU A 195 -11.60 -2.31 -7.36
N GLN A 196 -11.46 -2.43 -8.68
CA GLN A 196 -11.33 -1.28 -9.57
C GLN A 196 -12.62 -0.48 -9.69
N ILE A 197 -13.77 -1.15 -9.86
CA ILE A 197 -15.08 -0.49 -9.86
C ILE A 197 -15.24 0.30 -8.57
N TRP A 198 -14.91 -0.31 -7.43
CA TRP A 198 -14.99 0.34 -6.13
C TRP A 198 -14.06 1.55 -6.00
N GLN A 199 -12.78 1.41 -6.35
CA GLN A 199 -11.80 2.51 -6.31
C GLN A 199 -12.20 3.66 -7.23
N GLN A 200 -12.74 3.38 -8.41
CA GLN A 200 -13.21 4.41 -9.34
C GLN A 200 -14.46 5.13 -8.82
N LEU A 201 -15.40 4.39 -8.21
CA LEU A 201 -16.60 4.95 -7.60
C LEU A 201 -16.27 5.85 -6.39
N GLN A 202 -15.31 5.45 -5.55
CA GLN A 202 -14.86 6.26 -4.41
C GLN A 202 -14.13 7.55 -4.84
N LYS A 203 -13.33 7.48 -5.92
CA LYS A 203 -12.64 8.67 -6.46
C LYS A 203 -13.59 9.65 -7.14
N SER A 204 -14.71 9.17 -7.68
CA SER A 204 -15.69 10.02 -8.34
C SER A 204 -16.61 10.69 -7.31
N GLN A 205 -16.74 12.01 -7.32
CA GLN A 205 -17.74 12.76 -6.52
C GLN A 205 -19.20 12.50 -6.96
N HIS A 206 -19.47 11.43 -7.72
CA HIS A 206 -20.76 11.12 -8.31
C HIS A 206 -21.59 10.21 -7.41
N ALA A 207 -22.32 10.82 -6.46
CA ALA A 207 -23.13 10.14 -5.45
C ALA A 207 -24.10 9.05 -5.99
N GLY A 208 -24.60 9.18 -7.22
CA GLY A 208 -25.63 8.28 -7.77
C GLY A 208 -25.15 6.86 -8.11
N ALA A 209 -23.94 6.70 -8.62
CA ALA A 209 -23.40 5.39 -8.98
C ALA A 209 -22.95 4.61 -7.73
N THR A 210 -22.45 5.32 -6.73
CA THR A 210 -22.07 4.76 -5.42
C THR A 210 -23.26 4.10 -4.74
N VAL A 211 -24.45 4.73 -4.74
CA VAL A 211 -25.66 4.19 -4.09
C VAL A 211 -26.09 2.83 -4.67
N LEU A 212 -26.02 2.66 -5.99
CA LEU A 212 -26.43 1.40 -6.64
C LEU A 212 -25.53 0.24 -6.20
N PHE A 213 -24.21 0.42 -6.24
CA PHE A 213 -23.27 -0.64 -5.92
C PHE A 213 -23.04 -0.84 -4.42
N HIS A 214 -23.26 0.18 -3.57
CA HIS A 214 -22.90 0.14 -2.15
C HIS A 214 -23.57 -1.02 -1.39
N GLY A 215 -24.89 -1.21 -1.54
CA GLY A 215 -25.61 -2.26 -0.83
C GLY A 215 -25.19 -3.66 -1.22
N PHE A 216 -25.10 -3.93 -2.53
CA PHE A 216 -24.63 -5.22 -3.04
C PHE A 216 -23.18 -5.48 -2.66
N PHE A 217 -22.30 -4.48 -2.83
CA PHE A 217 -20.88 -4.61 -2.56
C PHE A 217 -20.58 -4.91 -1.08
N ASN A 218 -21.22 -4.20 -0.15
CA ASN A 218 -20.99 -4.39 1.29
C ASN A 218 -21.38 -5.79 1.79
N TRP A 219 -22.34 -6.44 1.14
CA TRP A 219 -22.69 -7.83 1.41
C TRP A 219 -21.80 -8.81 0.62
N TYR A 220 -21.71 -8.62 -0.69
CA TYR A 220 -21.06 -9.53 -1.63
C TYR A 220 -19.55 -9.59 -1.45
N SER A 221 -18.88 -8.44 -1.35
CA SER A 221 -17.41 -8.35 -1.29
C SER A 221 -16.80 -9.14 -0.13
N PRO A 222 -17.19 -8.93 1.15
CA PRO A 222 -16.60 -9.70 2.25
C PRO A 222 -16.90 -11.20 2.14
N PHE A 223 -18.09 -11.58 1.69
CA PHE A 223 -18.49 -12.98 1.55
C PHE A 223 -17.74 -13.67 0.40
N PHE A 224 -17.70 -13.06 -0.79
CA PHE A 224 -16.94 -13.55 -1.93
C PHE A 224 -15.45 -13.62 -1.63
N ASN A 225 -14.89 -12.63 -0.91
CA ASN A 225 -13.50 -12.63 -0.47
C ASN A 225 -13.21 -13.85 0.41
N ALA A 226 -14.03 -14.16 1.42
CA ALA A 226 -13.84 -15.35 2.25
C ALA A 226 -13.84 -16.65 1.41
N TYR A 227 -14.79 -16.79 0.48
CA TYR A 227 -14.88 -17.97 -0.37
C TYR A 227 -13.70 -18.14 -1.33
N SER A 228 -13.36 -17.07 -2.04
CA SER A 228 -12.25 -17.06 -3.00
C SER A 228 -10.88 -17.16 -2.31
N PHE A 229 -10.78 -16.70 -1.06
CA PHE A 229 -9.59 -16.82 -0.23
C PHE A 229 -9.28 -18.28 0.16
N VAL A 230 -10.28 -19.02 0.64
CA VAL A 230 -10.11 -20.46 0.93
C VAL A 230 -9.79 -21.26 -0.34
N LEU A 231 -10.36 -20.87 -1.49
CA LEU A 231 -9.99 -21.47 -2.77
C LEU A 231 -8.51 -21.21 -3.13
N ALA A 232 -8.01 -19.99 -2.91
CA ALA A 232 -6.61 -19.66 -3.14
C ALA A 232 -5.68 -20.53 -2.26
N ARG A 233 -5.99 -20.66 -0.95
CA ARG A 233 -5.25 -21.56 -0.05
C ARG A 233 -5.27 -23.01 -0.50
N ALA A 234 -6.40 -23.52 -0.98
CA ALA A 234 -6.48 -24.87 -1.53
C ALA A 234 -5.58 -25.07 -2.76
N ASN A 235 -5.48 -24.05 -3.63
CA ASN A 235 -4.59 -24.09 -4.79
C ASN A 235 -3.10 -24.08 -4.39
N GLU A 236 -2.74 -23.41 -3.30
CA GLU A 236 -1.37 -23.43 -2.75
C GLU A 236 -0.95 -24.84 -2.30
N TYR A 237 -1.83 -25.53 -1.55
CA TYR A 237 -1.59 -26.92 -1.15
C TYR A 237 -1.51 -27.86 -2.35
N GLU A 238 -2.31 -27.62 -3.38
CA GLU A 238 -2.24 -28.38 -4.64
C GLU A 238 -0.91 -28.15 -5.36
N ALA A 239 -0.45 -26.90 -5.46
CA ALA A 239 0.83 -26.54 -6.06
C ALA A 239 2.01 -27.14 -5.26
N ASP A 240 1.97 -27.11 -3.94
CA ASP A 240 2.96 -27.78 -3.06
C ASP A 240 3.01 -29.29 -3.28
N ARG A 241 1.85 -29.93 -3.42
CA ARG A 241 1.78 -31.37 -3.72
C ARG A 241 2.39 -31.68 -5.08
N CYS A 242 2.01 -30.94 -6.12
CA CYS A 242 2.58 -31.08 -7.46
C CYS A 242 4.11 -30.88 -7.47
N ALA A 243 4.60 -29.88 -6.74
CA ALA A 243 6.02 -29.64 -6.57
C ALA A 243 6.71 -30.80 -5.83
N ALA A 244 6.08 -31.33 -4.79
CA ALA A 244 6.60 -32.46 -4.03
C ALA A 244 6.66 -33.75 -4.87
N GLU A 245 5.71 -33.98 -5.77
CA GLU A 245 5.71 -35.11 -6.70
C GLU A 245 6.87 -35.03 -7.72
N LEU A 246 7.25 -33.83 -8.15
CA LEU A 246 8.28 -33.63 -9.19
C LEU A 246 9.69 -33.33 -8.66
N ALA A 247 9.80 -32.78 -7.46
CA ALA A 247 11.06 -32.35 -6.85
C ALA A 247 11.34 -32.99 -5.48
N GLY A 248 10.37 -33.68 -4.89
CA GLY A 248 10.47 -34.27 -3.55
C GLY A 248 10.02 -33.32 -2.44
N SER A 249 9.23 -33.82 -1.48
CA SER A 249 8.68 -33.02 -0.37
C SER A 249 9.75 -32.34 0.48
N GLN A 250 10.89 -33.01 0.69
CA GLN A 250 12.02 -32.45 1.41
C GLN A 250 12.56 -31.19 0.73
N HIS A 251 12.75 -31.20 -0.60
CA HIS A 251 13.30 -30.05 -1.32
C HIS A 251 12.30 -28.88 -1.41
N VAL A 252 10.99 -29.16 -1.45
CA VAL A 252 9.95 -28.13 -1.32
C VAL A 252 10.02 -27.47 0.06
N ALA A 253 10.04 -28.28 1.13
CA ALA A 253 10.09 -27.77 2.50
C ALA A 253 11.37 -26.95 2.78
N GLU A 254 12.52 -27.45 2.33
CA GLU A 254 13.80 -26.74 2.41
C GLU A 254 13.81 -25.44 1.61
N ALA A 255 13.17 -25.41 0.44
CA ALA A 255 13.01 -24.19 -0.36
C ALA A 255 12.14 -23.16 0.38
N LEU A 256 11.00 -23.58 0.95
CA LEU A 256 10.11 -22.70 1.72
C LEU A 256 10.83 -22.07 2.92
N LEU A 257 11.58 -22.89 3.68
CA LEU A 257 12.42 -22.41 4.79
C LEU A 257 13.49 -21.43 4.30
N SER A 258 14.20 -21.78 3.21
CA SER A 258 15.28 -20.95 2.66
C SER A 258 14.78 -19.60 2.18
N VAL A 259 13.65 -19.57 1.47
CA VAL A 259 13.03 -18.32 0.99
C VAL A 259 12.64 -17.44 2.17
N GLN A 260 11.96 -17.98 3.18
CA GLN A 260 11.52 -17.19 4.34
C GLN A 260 12.70 -16.59 5.12
N VAL A 261 13.71 -17.40 5.44
CA VAL A 261 14.86 -16.92 6.23
C VAL A 261 15.73 -15.96 5.42
N LYS A 262 15.99 -16.27 4.14
CA LYS A 262 16.83 -15.40 3.30
C LYS A 262 16.14 -14.10 2.91
N ALA A 263 14.81 -14.08 2.78
CA ALA A 263 14.06 -12.84 2.63
C ALA A 263 14.26 -11.92 3.85
N GLN A 264 14.12 -12.46 5.07
CA GLN A 264 14.37 -11.70 6.30
C GLN A 264 15.82 -11.22 6.41
N TYR A 265 16.80 -12.05 6.04
CA TYR A 265 18.21 -11.65 5.99
C TYR A 265 18.47 -10.50 5.00
N LEU A 266 17.90 -10.59 3.80
CA LEU A 266 18.08 -9.57 2.77
C LEU A 266 17.48 -8.24 3.20
N GLU A 267 16.29 -8.25 3.78
CA GLU A 267 15.58 -7.04 4.20
C GLU A 267 16.19 -6.42 5.47
N GLN A 268 16.41 -7.23 6.52
CA GLN A 268 16.81 -6.73 7.83
C GLN A 268 18.32 -6.51 7.98
N SER A 269 19.13 -7.09 7.10
CA SER A 269 20.60 -6.98 7.19
C SER A 269 21.18 -6.45 5.89
N PHE A 270 21.18 -7.23 4.81
CA PHE A 270 21.93 -6.88 3.60
C PHE A 270 21.54 -5.53 2.98
N TRP A 271 20.26 -5.33 2.65
CA TRP A 271 19.82 -4.08 2.02
C TRP A 271 19.88 -2.90 2.97
N ASN A 272 19.58 -3.13 4.26
CA ASN A 272 19.74 -2.11 5.29
C ASN A 272 21.20 -1.61 5.33
N ASP A 273 22.17 -2.51 5.40
CA ASP A 273 23.60 -2.16 5.42
C ASP A 273 24.05 -1.46 4.13
N ILE A 274 23.54 -1.90 2.97
CA ILE A 274 23.80 -1.23 1.70
C ILE A 274 23.27 0.21 1.73
N TYR A 275 22.01 0.43 2.12
CA TYR A 275 21.44 1.77 2.12
C TYR A 275 22.04 2.69 3.19
N GLN A 276 22.49 2.14 4.32
CA GLN A 276 23.22 2.92 5.33
C GLN A 276 24.55 3.48 4.81
N LYS A 277 25.21 2.83 3.83
CA LYS A 277 26.42 3.39 3.19
C LYS A 277 26.17 4.75 2.54
N ALA A 278 24.93 5.06 2.14
CA ALA A 278 24.59 6.37 1.58
C ALA A 278 24.84 7.51 2.58
N GLN A 279 24.91 7.25 3.88
CA GLN A 279 25.25 8.27 4.88
C GLN A 279 26.72 8.73 4.79
N HIS A 280 27.60 7.93 4.18
CA HIS A 280 29.05 8.19 4.16
C HIS A 280 29.65 8.15 2.75
N GLN A 281 28.94 7.59 1.78
CA GLN A 281 29.41 7.41 0.41
C GLN A 281 28.52 8.21 -0.55
N PRO A 282 29.09 9.14 -1.34
CA PRO A 282 28.31 9.97 -2.26
C PRO A 282 27.75 9.19 -3.45
N ASN A 283 28.31 8.00 -3.73
CA ASN A 283 27.90 7.15 -4.83
C ASN A 283 27.53 5.75 -4.31
N PRO A 284 26.55 5.07 -4.94
CA PRO A 284 26.20 3.70 -4.59
C PRO A 284 27.33 2.70 -4.88
N PRO A 285 27.36 1.55 -4.14
CA PRO A 285 28.26 0.44 -4.41
C PRO A 285 28.21 -0.02 -5.85
N GLN A 286 29.36 -0.32 -6.46
CA GLN A 286 29.43 -0.65 -7.89
C GLN A 286 28.80 -2.01 -8.21
N THR A 287 28.93 -3.00 -7.32
CA THR A 287 28.57 -4.41 -7.57
C THR A 287 27.60 -4.99 -6.51
N PRO A 288 26.44 -4.35 -6.27
CA PRO A 288 25.54 -4.74 -5.17
C PRO A 288 24.93 -6.13 -5.34
N LEU A 289 24.74 -6.63 -6.58
CA LEU A 289 24.16 -7.96 -6.80
C LEU A 289 25.21 -9.07 -6.71
N GLN A 290 26.48 -8.75 -6.97
CA GLN A 290 27.59 -9.66 -6.66
C GLN A 290 27.83 -9.74 -5.15
N ASP A 291 27.79 -8.60 -4.45
CA ASP A 291 27.86 -8.55 -2.98
C ASP A 291 26.70 -9.35 -2.36
N LEU A 292 25.49 -9.23 -2.93
CA LEU A 292 24.31 -10.01 -2.55
C LEU A 292 24.54 -11.51 -2.74
N ALA A 293 25.13 -11.93 -3.87
CA ALA A 293 25.45 -13.33 -4.14
C ALA A 293 26.37 -13.91 -3.05
N GLN A 294 27.40 -13.15 -2.68
CA GLN A 294 28.35 -13.51 -1.65
C GLN A 294 27.68 -13.59 -0.28
N ALA A 295 26.83 -12.61 0.05
CA ALA A 295 26.07 -12.57 1.28
C ALA A 295 25.12 -13.78 1.42
N LEU A 296 24.40 -14.14 0.34
CA LEU A 296 23.50 -15.30 0.31
C LEU A 296 24.21 -16.65 0.37
N SER A 297 25.49 -16.67 0.00
CA SER A 297 26.36 -17.86 0.07
C SER A 297 27.08 -17.97 1.40
N SER A 298 27.01 -16.95 2.25
CA SER A 298 27.65 -16.95 3.57
C SER A 298 26.71 -17.58 4.62
N PRO A 299 27.26 -18.28 5.64
CA PRO A 299 26.45 -18.80 6.73
C PRO A 299 25.80 -17.64 7.50
N ILE A 300 24.51 -17.78 7.81
CA ILE A 300 23.81 -16.90 8.75
C ILE A 300 24.17 -17.36 10.17
N GLU A 301 24.36 -16.42 11.09
CA GLU A 301 24.61 -16.72 12.50
C GLU A 301 23.53 -17.66 13.08
N PRO A 302 23.91 -18.79 13.73
CA PRO A 302 22.95 -19.84 14.11
C PRO A 302 21.80 -19.35 14.99
N ASN A 303 22.07 -18.42 15.93
CA ASN A 303 21.06 -17.87 16.82
C ASN A 303 20.05 -17.02 16.05
N GLN A 304 20.52 -16.17 15.14
CA GLN A 304 19.68 -15.31 14.31
C GLN A 304 18.84 -16.15 13.33
N GLN A 305 19.46 -17.16 12.71
CA GLN A 305 18.76 -18.11 11.87
C GLN A 305 17.62 -18.82 12.62
N GLN A 306 17.88 -19.32 13.83
CA GLN A 306 16.84 -19.98 14.64
C GLN A 306 15.74 -19.01 15.06
N GLN A 307 16.08 -17.75 15.35
CA GLN A 307 15.10 -16.71 15.64
C GLN A 307 14.17 -16.46 14.44
N TRP A 308 14.72 -16.32 13.24
CA TRP A 308 13.95 -16.13 12.01
C TRP A 308 13.09 -17.34 11.66
N ILE A 309 13.60 -18.56 11.83
CA ILE A 309 12.79 -19.79 11.65
C ILE A 309 11.63 -19.82 12.64
N ARG A 310 11.88 -19.57 13.93
CA ARG A 310 10.83 -19.53 14.95
C ARG A 310 9.80 -18.46 14.63
N SER A 311 10.23 -17.26 14.25
CA SER A 311 9.36 -16.17 13.83
C SER A 311 8.46 -16.61 12.66
N ALA A 312 9.06 -17.17 11.61
CA ALA A 312 8.33 -17.64 10.42
C ALA A 312 7.34 -18.78 10.72
N LEU A 313 7.64 -19.66 11.68
CA LEU A 313 6.75 -20.73 12.12
C LEU A 313 5.61 -20.25 13.04
N MET A 314 5.83 -19.16 13.79
CA MET A 314 4.82 -18.53 14.64
C MET A 314 3.88 -17.59 13.87
N SER A 315 4.27 -17.16 12.67
CA SER A 315 3.41 -16.39 11.77
C SER A 315 2.11 -17.16 11.51
N GLN A 316 0.99 -16.58 11.93
CA GLN A 316 -0.34 -17.08 11.58
C GLN A 316 -0.76 -16.50 10.24
N THR A 317 -1.53 -17.25 9.47
CA THR A 317 -2.04 -16.76 8.19
C THR A 317 -3.04 -15.64 8.42
N HIS A 318 -2.71 -14.41 8.03
CA HIS A 318 -3.58 -13.26 8.22
C HIS A 318 -4.68 -13.21 7.15
N HIS A 319 -5.74 -12.43 7.37
CA HIS A 319 -6.91 -12.32 6.49
C HIS A 319 -6.60 -11.75 5.08
N ALA A 320 -5.38 -11.24 4.88
CA ALA A 320 -4.91 -10.66 3.62
C ALA A 320 -3.88 -11.55 2.90
N ASP A 321 -3.35 -12.59 3.56
CA ASP A 321 -2.28 -13.42 3.00
C ASP A 321 -2.87 -14.49 2.08
N THR A 322 -2.60 -14.39 0.79
CA THR A 322 -3.06 -15.37 -0.21
C THR A 322 -2.41 -16.74 -0.06
N HIS A 323 -1.35 -16.85 0.76
CA HIS A 323 -0.60 -18.08 1.01
C HIS A 323 -0.83 -18.59 2.45
N PRO A 324 -1.06 -19.90 2.66
CA PRO A 324 -1.05 -20.50 3.99
C PRO A 324 0.29 -20.27 4.71
N CYS A 325 0.26 -20.27 6.04
CA CYS A 325 1.47 -20.04 6.83
C CYS A 325 2.48 -21.18 6.63
N LEU A 326 3.76 -20.86 6.86
CA LEU A 326 4.87 -21.81 6.65
C LEU A 326 4.65 -23.12 7.42
N LEU A 327 4.18 -23.04 8.66
CA LEU A 327 3.95 -24.21 9.51
C LEU A 327 2.92 -25.18 8.91
N GLU A 328 1.82 -24.67 8.36
CA GLU A 328 0.77 -25.49 7.76
C GLU A 328 1.24 -26.17 6.47
N ARG A 329 1.98 -25.44 5.62
CA ARG A 329 2.57 -26.00 4.39
C ARG A 329 3.58 -27.09 4.70
N LEU A 330 4.45 -26.88 5.68
CA LEU A 330 5.41 -27.89 6.14
C LEU A 330 4.71 -29.15 6.70
N LYS A 331 3.62 -28.98 7.45
CA LYS A 331 2.79 -30.12 7.93
C LYS A 331 2.14 -30.87 6.78
N ALA A 332 1.57 -30.16 5.79
CA ALA A 332 0.96 -30.76 4.61
C ALA A 332 1.99 -31.56 3.79
N LEU A 333 3.23 -31.09 3.72
CA LEU A 333 4.37 -31.78 3.10
C LEU A 333 4.94 -32.94 3.94
N LYS A 334 4.40 -33.18 5.14
CA LYS A 334 4.88 -34.17 6.11
C LYS A 334 6.35 -33.98 6.48
N TYR A 335 6.80 -32.73 6.56
CA TYR A 335 8.16 -32.41 6.98
C TYR A 335 8.39 -32.79 8.45
N PRO A 336 9.50 -33.46 8.81
CA PRO A 336 9.77 -33.82 10.19
C PRO A 336 10.14 -32.58 11.02
N PHE A 337 9.50 -32.43 12.18
CA PHE A 337 9.83 -31.37 13.16
C PHE A 337 10.76 -31.87 14.27
N ASN A 338 11.22 -33.12 14.17
CA ASN A 338 12.22 -33.70 15.05
C ASN A 338 13.34 -34.33 14.20
N PRO A 339 14.55 -33.74 14.16
CA PRO A 339 14.98 -32.53 14.86
C PRO A 339 14.26 -31.25 14.39
N PRO A 340 14.35 -30.12 15.14
CA PRO A 340 13.74 -28.86 14.75
C PRO A 340 14.17 -28.41 13.34
N PRO A 341 13.29 -27.74 12.57
CA PRO A 341 13.63 -27.25 11.24
C PRO A 341 14.90 -26.39 11.27
N SER A 342 15.81 -26.68 10.34
CA SER A 342 17.03 -25.91 10.11
C SER A 342 17.17 -25.59 8.63
N LEU A 343 17.90 -24.52 8.29
CA LEU A 343 18.30 -24.35 6.89
C LEU A 343 19.22 -25.51 6.50
N PRO A 344 19.14 -25.97 5.24
CA PRO A 344 20.07 -26.98 4.74
C PRO A 344 21.50 -26.45 4.71
N ILE A 345 22.44 -27.39 4.64
CA ILE A 345 23.89 -27.15 4.49
C ILE A 345 24.13 -26.14 3.35
N LEU A 346 25.13 -25.27 3.53
CA LEU A 346 25.60 -24.28 2.55
C LEU A 346 25.47 -24.81 1.11
N VAL A 347 24.73 -24.05 0.30
CA VAL A 347 24.54 -24.36 -1.12
C VAL A 347 25.89 -24.27 -1.81
N LYS A 348 26.48 -25.43 -2.15
CA LYS A 348 27.80 -25.49 -2.81
C LYS A 348 27.78 -25.01 -4.26
N VAL A 349 26.64 -25.24 -4.94
CA VAL A 349 26.36 -24.78 -6.30
C VAL A 349 24.97 -24.21 -6.28
N THR A 350 24.84 -22.95 -6.65
CA THR A 350 23.57 -22.22 -6.72
C THR A 350 22.81 -22.59 -7.99
N ALA A 351 21.49 -22.38 -7.97
CA ALA A 351 20.67 -22.52 -9.16
C ALA A 351 21.08 -21.48 -10.24
N ALA A 352 21.55 -20.31 -9.83
CA ALA A 352 22.09 -19.29 -10.72
C ALA A 352 23.29 -19.83 -11.52
N GLU A 353 24.27 -20.44 -10.84
CA GLU A 353 25.44 -21.04 -11.48
C GLU A 353 25.06 -22.20 -12.39
N GLU A 354 24.18 -23.10 -11.94
CA GLU A 354 23.79 -24.28 -12.72
C GLU A 354 22.99 -23.93 -13.97
N PHE A 355 21.97 -23.06 -13.84
CA PHE A 355 21.00 -22.82 -14.91
C PHE A 355 21.32 -21.62 -15.80
N LEU A 356 21.99 -20.58 -15.28
CA LEU A 356 22.42 -19.43 -16.07
C LEU A 356 23.83 -19.63 -16.65
N GLY A 357 24.69 -20.40 -15.97
CA GLY A 357 26.02 -20.76 -16.44
C GLY A 357 26.84 -19.54 -16.87
N LYS A 358 27.38 -19.56 -18.10
CA LYS A 358 28.20 -18.47 -18.65
C LYS A 358 27.45 -17.13 -18.77
N ALA A 359 26.12 -17.14 -18.80
CA ALA A 359 25.33 -15.92 -18.86
C ALA A 359 25.18 -15.23 -17.49
N LEU A 360 25.49 -15.90 -16.38
CA LEU A 360 25.28 -15.36 -15.03
C LEU A 360 25.92 -13.98 -14.83
N LEU A 361 27.22 -13.84 -15.11
CA LEU A 361 27.95 -12.59 -14.91
C LEU A 361 27.40 -11.43 -15.76
N PRO A 362 27.25 -11.55 -17.10
CA PRO A 362 26.72 -10.44 -17.89
C PRO A 362 25.27 -10.09 -17.55
N LEU A 363 24.44 -11.08 -17.16
CA LEU A 363 23.08 -10.81 -16.70
C LEU A 363 23.07 -10.05 -15.37
N THR A 364 23.97 -10.40 -14.45
CA THR A 364 24.14 -9.72 -13.16
C THR A 364 24.55 -8.26 -13.37
N GLN A 365 25.56 -8.01 -14.21
CA GLN A 365 26.05 -6.66 -14.51
C GLN A 365 24.98 -5.77 -15.14
N GLU A 366 24.14 -6.33 -16.01
CA GLU A 366 23.04 -5.57 -16.63
C GLU A 366 21.94 -5.21 -15.62
N LEU A 367 21.61 -6.11 -14.68
CA LEU A 367 20.70 -5.80 -13.58
C LEU A 367 21.30 -4.77 -12.61
N GLU A 368 22.60 -4.85 -12.31
CA GLU A 368 23.32 -3.85 -11.51
C GLU A 368 23.24 -2.47 -12.15
N ARG A 369 23.46 -2.38 -13.47
CA ARG A 369 23.33 -1.13 -14.23
C ARG A 369 21.92 -0.54 -14.12
N GLN A 370 20.89 -1.37 -14.19
CA GLN A 370 19.50 -0.94 -14.02
C GLN A 370 19.24 -0.44 -12.60
N TRP A 371 19.70 -1.18 -11.58
CA TRP A 371 19.61 -0.77 -10.19
C TRP A 371 20.28 0.58 -9.94
N HIS A 372 21.48 0.79 -10.49
CA HIS A 372 22.21 2.07 -10.40
C HIS A 372 21.40 3.25 -10.93
N ILE A 373 20.75 3.07 -12.08
CA ILE A 373 19.89 4.12 -12.67
C ILE A 373 18.73 4.45 -11.73
N THR A 374 18.11 3.43 -11.12
CA THR A 374 16.96 3.65 -10.23
C THR A 374 17.33 4.27 -8.89
N ILE A 375 18.49 3.95 -8.33
CA ILE A 375 18.84 4.35 -6.95
C ILE A 375 19.61 5.68 -6.88
N ASN A 376 20.27 6.12 -7.96
CA ASN A 376 21.23 7.23 -7.92
C ASN A 376 20.66 8.52 -7.30
N TYR A 377 19.44 8.89 -7.70
CA TYR A 377 18.77 10.09 -7.20
C TYR A 377 18.52 10.01 -5.69
N GLN A 378 17.85 8.95 -5.23
CA GLN A 378 17.56 8.74 -3.82
C GLN A 378 18.84 8.64 -2.99
N TRP A 379 19.87 7.96 -3.53
CA TRP A 379 21.16 7.81 -2.87
C TRP A 379 21.82 9.16 -2.60
N ARG A 380 21.85 10.05 -3.61
CA ARG A 380 22.42 11.40 -3.47
C ARG A 380 21.64 12.25 -2.49
N GLN A 381 20.30 12.16 -2.50
CA GLN A 381 19.47 12.86 -1.52
C GLN A 381 19.78 12.40 -0.08
N ASN A 382 19.84 11.09 0.14
CA ASN A 382 20.18 10.52 1.45
C ASN A 382 21.57 10.96 1.90
N TYR A 383 22.56 10.98 1.00
CA TYR A 383 23.91 11.45 1.29
C TYR A 383 23.91 12.94 1.69
N THR A 384 23.31 13.82 0.87
CA THR A 384 23.24 15.26 1.16
C THR A 384 22.52 15.54 2.48
N GLN A 385 21.42 14.85 2.75
CA GLN A 385 20.69 14.95 4.01
C GLN A 385 21.55 14.50 5.19
N ALA A 386 22.25 13.37 5.07
CA ALA A 386 23.14 12.87 6.12
C ALA A 386 24.30 13.85 6.42
N GLN A 387 24.87 14.50 5.40
CA GLN A 387 25.88 15.54 5.60
C GLN A 387 25.33 16.77 6.34
N ALA A 388 24.12 17.23 5.98
CA ALA A 388 23.48 18.35 6.66
C ALA A 388 23.14 18.03 8.13
N ILE A 389 22.64 16.82 8.39
CA ILE A 389 22.39 16.32 9.74
C ILE A 389 23.69 16.28 10.54
N ARG A 390 24.78 15.77 9.94
CA ARG A 390 26.10 15.67 10.61
C ARG A 390 26.63 17.03 11.02
N GLN A 391 26.61 18.01 10.10
CA GLN A 391 27.04 19.37 10.39
C GLN A 391 26.21 20.00 11.53
N SER A 392 24.90 19.75 11.53
CA SER A 392 23.99 20.26 12.57
C SER A 392 24.24 19.57 13.92
N LEU A 393 24.52 18.27 13.92
CA LEU A 393 24.86 17.50 15.12
C LEU A 393 26.20 17.97 15.70
N GLU A 394 27.23 18.19 14.88
CA GLU A 394 28.53 18.74 15.33
C GLU A 394 28.37 20.12 15.99
N ALA A 395 27.53 20.99 15.44
CA ALA A 395 27.22 22.28 16.03
C ALA A 395 26.51 22.14 17.40
N LEU A 396 25.58 21.18 17.53
CA LEU A 396 24.91 20.88 18.80
C LEU A 396 25.88 20.29 19.84
N GLU A 397 26.79 19.40 19.43
CA GLU A 397 27.84 18.86 20.31
C GLU A 397 28.77 19.97 20.82
N ALA A 398 29.22 20.87 19.94
CA ALA A 398 30.04 22.02 20.31
C ALA A 398 29.32 22.97 21.27
N LYS A 399 28.02 23.21 21.05
CA LYS A 399 27.18 24.02 21.95
C LYS A 399 27.02 23.33 23.31
N ALA A 400 26.71 22.03 23.32
CA ALA A 400 26.50 21.25 24.53
C ALA A 400 27.72 21.20 25.45
N ALA A 401 28.94 21.32 24.89
CA ALA A 401 30.17 21.38 25.66
C ALA A 401 30.32 22.68 26.48
N HIS A 402 29.65 23.77 26.10
CA HIS A 402 29.85 25.10 26.70
C HIS A 402 28.56 25.71 27.27
N SER A 403 27.38 25.18 26.91
CA SER A 403 26.09 25.75 27.30
C SER A 403 25.00 24.68 27.33
N PRO A 404 23.98 24.82 28.21
CA PRO A 404 22.85 23.89 28.23
C PRO A 404 22.03 24.02 26.94
N LEU A 405 21.73 22.87 26.34
CA LEU A 405 20.81 22.80 25.20
C LEU A 405 19.36 23.03 25.66
N THR A 406 18.53 23.61 24.79
CA THR A 406 17.07 23.59 24.98
C THR A 406 16.53 22.15 24.88
N VAL A 407 15.26 21.94 25.24
CA VAL A 407 14.65 20.61 25.10
C VAL A 407 14.60 20.17 23.64
N GLU A 408 14.21 21.05 22.73
CA GLU A 408 14.21 20.79 21.28
C GLU A 408 15.61 20.50 20.73
N GLU A 409 16.63 21.24 21.16
CA GLU A 409 18.02 20.97 20.76
C GLU A 409 18.52 19.63 21.30
N ALA A 410 18.16 19.27 22.54
CA ALA A 410 18.48 17.97 23.11
C ALA A 410 17.76 16.83 22.38
N TRP A 411 16.51 17.07 21.94
CA TRP A 411 15.75 16.15 21.10
C TRP A 411 16.42 15.95 19.73
N HIS A 412 16.75 17.03 19.02
CA HIS A 412 17.45 16.96 17.74
C HIS A 412 18.79 16.24 17.86
N ARG A 413 19.56 16.54 18.91
CA ARG A 413 20.80 15.81 19.22
C ARG A 413 20.55 14.31 19.37
N ALA A 414 19.59 13.92 20.21
CA ALA A 414 19.26 12.51 20.42
C ALA A 414 18.80 11.81 19.13
N ARG A 415 17.94 12.46 18.34
CA ARG A 415 17.41 11.94 17.08
C ARG A 415 18.49 11.79 16.01
N TRP A 416 19.34 12.79 15.84
CA TRP A 416 20.41 12.75 14.83
C TRP A 416 21.54 11.79 15.22
N THR A 417 21.84 11.65 16.53
CA THR A 417 22.73 10.59 17.01
C THR A 417 22.17 9.21 16.69
N LEU A 418 20.86 9.00 16.84
CA LEU A 418 20.24 7.74 16.43
C LEU A 418 20.42 7.47 14.94
N ASP A 419 20.15 8.48 14.10
CA ASP A 419 20.19 8.33 12.65
C ASP A 419 21.61 8.11 12.09
N LEU A 420 22.65 8.70 12.71
CA LEU A 420 24.02 8.70 12.19
C LEU A 420 25.04 7.83 12.95
N VAL A 421 24.84 7.62 14.25
CA VAL A 421 25.82 6.93 15.12
C VAL A 421 25.27 5.57 15.53
N GLY A 422 24.05 5.56 16.05
CA GLY A 422 23.36 4.33 16.39
C GLY A 422 22.50 4.42 17.64
N THR A 423 21.81 3.31 17.88
CA THR A 423 20.81 3.18 18.93
C THR A 423 21.39 3.29 20.34
N GLN A 424 22.58 2.73 20.59
CA GLN A 424 23.15 2.66 21.94
C GLN A 424 23.54 4.05 22.47
N GLU A 425 24.09 4.88 21.60
CA GLU A 425 24.51 6.24 21.88
C GLU A 425 23.30 7.19 22.03
N ALA A 426 22.21 6.91 21.32
CA ALA A 426 21.00 7.72 21.37
C ALA A 426 20.16 7.51 22.63
N ILE A 427 20.11 6.29 23.19
CA ILE A 427 19.30 5.96 24.39
C ILE A 427 19.57 6.92 25.58
N PRO A 428 20.82 7.18 26.03
CA PRO A 428 21.06 8.10 27.14
C PRO A 428 20.63 9.53 26.81
N LEU A 429 20.75 9.96 25.55
CA LEU A 429 20.30 11.29 25.11
C LEU A 429 18.77 11.40 25.13
N LEU A 430 18.05 10.38 24.67
CA LEU A 430 16.59 10.31 24.74
C LEU A 430 16.10 10.35 26.20
N LYS A 431 16.74 9.59 27.09
CA LYS A 431 16.43 9.64 28.53
C LYS A 431 16.69 11.02 29.15
N SER A 432 17.72 11.72 28.69
CA SER A 432 18.01 13.10 29.12
C SER A 432 16.91 14.08 28.69
N VAL A 433 16.39 13.94 27.46
CA VAL A 433 15.23 14.72 26.98
C VAL A 433 14.02 14.47 27.89
N LEU A 434 13.71 13.21 28.17
CA LEU A 434 12.57 12.83 29.02
C LEU A 434 12.74 13.22 30.49
N THR A 435 13.98 13.38 30.97
CA THR A 435 14.23 13.94 32.31
C THR A 435 13.87 15.43 32.38
N ARG A 436 14.04 16.17 31.28
CA ARG A 436 13.71 17.60 31.20
C ARG A 436 12.24 17.83 30.87
N GLN A 437 11.66 16.96 30.06
CA GLN A 437 10.26 16.99 29.66
C GLN A 437 9.72 15.56 29.55
N ALA A 438 9.12 15.08 30.65
CA ALA A 438 8.63 13.69 30.75
C ALA A 438 7.54 13.37 29.72
N ASP A 439 6.75 14.37 29.30
CA ASP A 439 5.65 14.21 28.36
C ASP A 439 6.03 14.46 26.90
N HIS A 440 7.32 14.56 26.58
CA HIS A 440 7.79 14.77 25.21
C HIS A 440 7.40 13.57 24.33
N VAL A 441 6.42 13.77 23.44
CA VAL A 441 5.79 12.73 22.62
C VAL A 441 6.82 11.96 21.80
N SER A 442 7.62 12.66 20.99
CA SER A 442 8.53 12.00 20.03
C SER A 442 9.67 11.24 20.72
N ALA A 443 10.18 11.73 21.84
CA ALA A 443 11.21 11.06 22.63
C ALA A 443 10.68 9.80 23.34
N ASN A 444 9.47 9.87 23.91
CA ASN A 444 8.77 8.71 24.45
C ASN A 444 8.55 7.66 23.36
N TYR A 445 8.02 8.08 22.21
CA TYR A 445 7.74 7.18 21.11
C TYR A 445 9.01 6.47 20.62
N LEU A 446 10.07 7.23 20.34
CA LEU A 446 11.31 6.69 19.80
C LEU A 446 12.03 5.77 20.78
N LEU A 447 12.13 6.16 22.06
CA LEU A 447 12.73 5.32 23.10
C LEU A 447 11.91 4.03 23.32
N GLY A 448 10.58 4.14 23.29
CA GLY A 448 9.68 3.00 23.38
C GLY A 448 9.88 1.99 22.26
N GLN A 449 9.96 2.45 21.00
CA GLN A 449 10.26 1.59 19.85
C GLN A 449 11.62 0.89 19.97
N ILE A 450 12.66 1.63 20.36
CA ILE A 450 14.02 1.08 20.56
C ILE A 450 14.00 -0.03 21.59
N LEU A 451 13.37 0.19 22.74
CA LEU A 451 13.32 -0.79 23.83
C LEU A 451 12.52 -2.03 23.43
N ILE A 452 11.39 -1.87 22.75
CA ILE A 452 10.63 -3.00 22.21
C ILE A 452 11.44 -3.82 21.20
N ALA A 453 12.21 -3.16 20.32
CA ALA A 453 13.06 -3.85 19.35
C ALA A 453 14.19 -4.63 20.03
N GLN A 454 14.62 -4.21 21.22
CA GLN A 454 15.59 -4.90 22.08
C GLN A 454 14.93 -5.91 23.03
N ASP A 455 13.67 -6.28 22.77
CA ASP A 455 12.83 -7.15 23.61
C ASP A 455 12.78 -6.72 25.09
N ASN A 456 12.83 -5.41 25.36
CA ASN A 456 12.70 -4.82 26.68
C ASN A 456 11.29 -4.28 26.91
N GLU A 457 10.59 -4.84 27.90
CA GLU A 457 9.19 -4.53 28.24
C GLU A 457 8.98 -3.07 28.67
N ALA A 458 10.00 -2.40 29.21
CA ALA A 458 9.90 -0.99 29.59
C ALA A 458 9.51 -0.08 28.41
N GLY A 459 9.73 -0.53 27.16
CA GLY A 459 9.30 0.18 25.96
C GLY A 459 7.79 0.38 25.84
N ILE A 460 6.97 -0.50 26.44
CA ILE A 460 5.51 -0.40 26.43
C ILE A 460 5.06 0.91 27.10
N ASP A 461 5.60 1.21 28.29
CA ASP A 461 5.20 2.40 29.06
C ASP A 461 5.53 3.71 28.31
N TYR A 462 6.68 3.77 27.64
CA TYR A 462 7.06 4.93 26.83
C TYR A 462 6.12 5.09 25.61
N LEU A 463 5.78 4.00 24.91
CA LEU A 463 4.81 4.06 23.81
C LEU A 463 3.42 4.45 24.30
N GLU A 464 2.97 3.96 25.45
CA GLU A 464 1.70 4.36 26.04
C GLU A 464 1.65 5.86 26.34
N GLN A 465 2.74 6.43 26.86
CA GLN A 465 2.84 7.88 27.11
C GLN A 465 2.75 8.71 25.83
N ALA A 466 3.36 8.24 24.74
CA ALA A 466 3.27 8.90 23.43
C ALA A 466 1.85 8.80 22.86
N MET A 467 1.28 7.59 22.81
CA MET A 467 -0.07 7.32 22.28
C MET A 467 -1.18 8.03 23.06
N ALA A 468 -0.97 8.35 24.33
CA ALA A 468 -1.94 9.10 25.13
C ALA A 468 -2.05 10.57 24.71
N ARG A 469 -1.04 11.12 24.03
CA ARG A 469 -0.93 12.54 23.69
C ARG A 469 -0.94 12.82 22.20
N ASP A 470 -0.53 11.83 21.41
CA ASP A 470 -0.55 11.90 19.96
C ASP A 470 -1.42 10.80 19.37
N PRO A 471 -2.61 11.15 18.87
CA PRO A 471 -3.48 10.22 18.15
C PRO A 471 -2.79 9.54 16.97
N ASP A 472 -1.90 10.24 16.26
CA ASP A 472 -1.28 9.70 15.04
C ASP A 472 -0.31 8.55 15.35
N SER A 473 0.28 8.56 16.56
CA SER A 473 1.14 7.49 17.06
C SER A 473 0.39 6.23 17.52
N VAL A 474 -0.93 6.27 17.71
CA VAL A 474 -1.69 5.15 18.32
C VAL A 474 -1.62 3.88 17.46
N LEU A 475 -1.80 3.98 16.14
CA LEU A 475 -1.79 2.79 15.29
C LEU A 475 -0.42 2.08 15.31
N SER A 476 0.65 2.85 15.07
CA SER A 476 1.99 2.26 14.99
C SER A 476 2.52 1.83 16.37
N GLY A 477 2.20 2.57 17.44
CA GLY A 477 2.52 2.19 18.81
C GLY A 477 1.83 0.89 19.25
N THR A 478 0.52 0.78 19.02
CA THR A 478 -0.23 -0.45 19.36
C THR A 478 0.23 -1.65 18.55
N GLN A 479 0.57 -1.48 17.27
CA GLN A 479 1.14 -2.55 16.44
C GLN A 479 2.52 -3.00 16.95
N SER A 480 3.37 -2.07 17.41
CA SER A 480 4.69 -2.39 17.96
C SER A 480 4.57 -3.20 19.26
N ILE A 481 3.68 -2.78 20.17
CA ILE A 481 3.39 -3.49 21.43
C ILE A 481 2.77 -4.86 21.17
N TYR A 482 1.81 -4.94 20.24
CA TYR A 482 1.22 -6.21 19.81
C TYR A 482 2.28 -7.21 19.35
N GLY A 483 3.18 -6.79 18.44
CA GLY A 483 4.24 -7.64 17.94
C GLY A 483 5.19 -8.14 19.04
N PHE A 484 5.54 -7.27 19.99
CA PHE A 484 6.34 -7.62 21.16
C PHE A 484 5.65 -8.68 22.03
N LEU A 485 4.42 -8.43 22.46
CA LEU A 485 3.67 -9.34 23.34
C LEU A 485 3.45 -10.71 22.70
N ARG A 486 3.21 -10.75 21.39
CA ARG A 486 3.11 -12.00 20.62
C ARG A 486 4.40 -12.81 20.65
N ARG A 487 5.57 -12.17 20.48
CA ARG A 487 6.87 -12.87 20.58
C ARG A 487 7.13 -13.43 21.98
N GLN A 488 6.59 -12.79 23.01
CA GLN A 488 6.65 -13.25 24.40
C GLN A 488 5.58 -14.29 24.77
N GLY A 489 4.71 -14.69 23.82
CA GLY A 489 3.61 -15.65 24.07
C GLY A 489 2.44 -15.08 24.90
N ARG A 490 2.33 -13.76 25.03
CA ARG A 490 1.29 -13.06 25.82
C ARG A 490 0.10 -12.67 24.97
N ASP A 491 -0.54 -13.68 24.37
CA ASP A 491 -1.60 -13.51 23.36
C ASP A 491 -2.80 -12.69 23.84
N ALA A 492 -3.28 -12.95 25.06
CA ALA A 492 -4.44 -12.27 25.62
C ALA A 492 -4.21 -10.75 25.82
N GLU A 493 -2.98 -10.35 26.12
CA GLU A 493 -2.62 -8.94 26.24
C GLU A 493 -2.42 -8.30 24.88
N ALA A 494 -1.76 -9.02 23.96
CA ALA A 494 -1.61 -8.59 22.57
C ALA A 494 -2.98 -8.28 21.93
N ASP A 495 -3.98 -9.15 22.15
CA ASP A 495 -5.33 -8.96 21.61
C ASP A 495 -5.99 -7.65 22.06
N ARG A 496 -5.71 -7.14 23.26
CA ARG A 496 -6.20 -5.83 23.72
C ARG A 496 -5.65 -4.68 22.87
N TYR A 497 -4.37 -4.76 22.51
CA TYR A 497 -3.73 -3.78 21.63
C TYR A 497 -4.25 -3.86 20.20
N ARG A 498 -4.53 -5.07 19.69
CA ARG A 498 -5.20 -5.25 18.39
C ARG A 498 -6.58 -4.59 18.37
N GLN A 499 -7.38 -4.81 19.42
CA GLN A 499 -8.71 -4.20 19.53
C GLN A 499 -8.64 -2.67 19.62
N ARG A 500 -7.69 -2.13 20.38
CA ARG A 500 -7.44 -0.68 20.45
C ARG A 500 -7.06 -0.10 19.08
N ALA A 501 -6.17 -0.77 18.35
CA ALA A 501 -5.79 -0.37 16.99
C ALA A 501 -7.01 -0.34 16.05
N ALA A 502 -7.84 -1.39 16.07
CA ALA A 502 -9.04 -1.46 15.25
C ALA A 502 -10.04 -0.34 15.55
N LYS A 503 -10.30 -0.07 16.84
CA LYS A 503 -11.17 1.04 17.26
C LYS A 503 -10.59 2.40 16.85
N HIS A 504 -9.28 2.57 16.98
CA HIS A 504 -8.64 3.82 16.58
C HIS A 504 -8.67 4.02 15.06
N HIS A 505 -8.49 2.95 14.28
CA HIS A 505 -8.64 2.99 12.82
C HIS A 505 -10.05 3.43 12.41
N GLU A 506 -11.09 2.87 13.05
CA GLU A 506 -12.48 3.30 12.84
C GLU A 506 -12.67 4.79 13.14
N LEU A 507 -12.09 5.29 14.24
CA LEU A 507 -12.12 6.72 14.56
C LEU A 507 -11.42 7.57 13.49
N ILE A 508 -10.29 7.13 12.94
CA ILE A 508 -9.61 7.83 11.84
C ILE A 508 -10.49 7.85 10.58
N THR A 509 -11.13 6.73 10.23
CA THR A 509 -12.06 6.66 9.10
C THR A 509 -13.23 7.63 9.29
N LEU A 510 -13.88 7.61 10.45
CA LEU A 510 -14.98 8.52 10.77
C LEU A 510 -14.51 9.99 10.81
N ALA A 511 -13.32 10.26 11.32
CA ALA A 511 -12.71 11.59 11.32
C ALA A 511 -12.46 12.10 9.91
N HIS A 512 -12.02 11.22 8.99
CA HIS A 512 -11.87 11.55 7.58
C HIS A 512 -13.23 11.80 6.93
N GLU A 513 -14.23 10.97 7.18
CA GLU A 513 -15.60 11.17 6.66
C GLU A 513 -16.19 12.50 7.15
N GLU A 514 -16.05 12.82 8.43
CA GLU A 514 -16.44 14.11 9.01
C GLU A 514 -15.71 15.27 8.33
N ARG A 515 -14.44 15.09 7.97
CA ARG A 515 -13.59 16.07 7.27
C ARG A 515 -13.64 15.91 5.74
N SER A 516 -14.57 15.15 5.18
CA SER A 516 -14.70 14.97 3.73
C SER A 516 -15.67 16.00 3.15
N GLY A 517 -15.21 17.25 3.08
CA GLY A 517 -15.96 18.36 2.48
C GLY A 517 -17.10 18.90 3.35
N PHE A 518 -18.18 19.35 2.69
CA PHE A 518 -19.31 20.05 3.32
C PHE A 518 -20.60 19.22 3.32
N SER A 519 -21.21 19.10 4.50
CA SER A 519 -22.58 18.61 4.68
C SER A 519 -23.49 19.71 5.22
N HIS A 520 -24.78 19.66 4.88
CA HIS A 520 -25.77 20.64 5.33
C HIS A 520 -25.93 20.72 6.86
N GLY A 521 -25.53 19.68 7.59
CA GLY A 521 -25.56 19.64 9.07
C GLY A 521 -24.32 20.22 9.75
N ASP A 522 -23.29 20.60 8.98
CA ASP A 522 -22.03 21.09 9.55
C ASP A 522 -22.19 22.41 10.29
N ARG A 523 -21.46 22.56 11.40
CA ARG A 523 -21.40 23.79 12.18
C ARG A 523 -20.01 24.41 12.05
N PHE A 524 -19.97 25.74 12.06
CA PHE A 524 -18.74 26.52 11.89
C PHE A 524 -18.56 27.51 13.04
N GLN A 525 -17.31 27.84 13.31
CA GLN A 525 -16.90 28.93 14.19
C GLN A 525 -15.85 29.81 13.50
N PRO A 526 -15.59 31.04 14.00
CA PRO A 526 -14.49 31.86 13.50
C PRO A 526 -13.15 31.11 13.50
N HIS A 527 -12.27 31.41 12.55
CA HIS A 527 -11.02 30.66 12.35
C HIS A 527 -10.07 30.71 13.56
N GLY A 528 -10.01 31.84 14.29
CA GLY A 528 -9.23 31.96 15.51
C GLY A 528 -7.71 31.86 15.28
N LEU A 529 -7.24 32.27 14.11
CA LEU A 529 -5.80 32.34 13.79
C LEU A 529 -5.14 33.51 14.53
N SER A 530 -3.82 33.44 14.73
CA SER A 530 -3.04 34.60 15.17
C SER A 530 -2.94 35.64 14.04
N ALA A 531 -2.71 36.90 14.41
CA ALA A 531 -2.60 38.01 13.47
C ALA A 531 -1.50 37.79 12.41
N ASP A 532 -0.37 37.18 12.80
CA ASP A 532 0.75 36.91 11.91
C ASP A 532 0.39 35.88 10.82
N VAL A 533 -0.28 34.80 11.21
CA VAL A 533 -0.72 33.74 10.28
C VAL A 533 -1.81 34.27 9.35
N GLU A 534 -2.73 35.08 9.88
CA GLU A 534 -3.77 35.73 9.08
C GLU A 534 -3.17 36.68 8.03
N ALA A 535 -2.20 37.52 8.43
CA ALA A 535 -1.51 38.44 7.52
C ALA A 535 -0.71 37.70 6.43
N ALA A 536 -0.01 36.62 6.79
CA ALA A 536 0.72 35.79 5.83
C ALA A 536 -0.23 35.15 4.79
N LEU A 537 -1.37 34.64 5.23
CA LEU A 537 -2.38 34.06 4.35
C LEU A 537 -3.03 35.12 3.45
N GLN A 538 -3.31 36.31 3.97
CA GLN A 538 -3.80 37.46 3.20
C GLN A 538 -2.83 37.86 2.09
N GLN A 539 -1.53 37.90 2.40
CA GLN A 539 -0.49 38.25 1.45
C GLN A 539 -0.39 37.21 0.32
N GLN A 540 -0.48 35.92 0.65
CA GLN A 540 -0.49 34.86 -0.37
C GLN A 540 -1.73 34.94 -1.26
N LEU A 541 -2.92 35.14 -0.68
CA LEU A 541 -4.17 35.28 -1.43
C LEU A 541 -4.16 36.51 -2.36
N ALA A 542 -3.46 37.58 -1.99
CA ALA A 542 -3.28 38.76 -2.84
C ALA A 542 -2.49 38.48 -4.12
N GLY A 543 -1.70 37.40 -4.16
CA GLY A 543 -0.97 36.95 -5.36
C GLY A 543 -1.87 36.40 -6.47
N TYR A 544 -3.16 36.15 -6.20
CA TYR A 544 -4.11 35.57 -7.14
C TYR A 544 -5.11 36.64 -7.64
N PRO A 545 -4.87 37.26 -8.81
CA PRO A 545 -5.73 38.34 -9.32
C PRO A 545 -7.17 37.88 -9.60
N GLU A 546 -7.39 36.57 -9.78
CA GLU A 546 -8.71 36.01 -10.02
C GLU A 546 -9.57 35.95 -8.76
N ILE A 547 -9.01 36.11 -7.56
CA ILE A 547 -9.78 36.07 -6.31
C ILE A 547 -10.47 37.42 -6.10
N LYS A 548 -11.78 37.41 -5.84
CA LYS A 548 -12.58 38.59 -5.49
C LYS A 548 -12.69 38.77 -3.98
N GLU A 549 -13.06 37.70 -3.31
CA GLU A 549 -13.28 37.63 -1.87
C GLU A 549 -12.98 36.19 -1.41
N ALA A 550 -12.39 36.03 -0.24
CA ALA A 550 -12.17 34.74 0.41
C ALA A 550 -12.69 34.78 1.85
N TYR A 551 -13.25 33.68 2.33
CA TYR A 551 -13.73 33.52 3.69
C TYR A 551 -13.09 32.29 4.30
N LEU A 552 -12.54 32.42 5.49
CA LEU A 552 -11.97 31.31 6.26
C LEU A 552 -12.81 31.09 7.52
N VAL A 553 -13.21 29.85 7.77
CA VAL A 553 -13.85 29.44 9.03
C VAL A 553 -13.24 28.14 9.51
N ARG A 554 -13.43 27.83 10.79
CA ARG A 554 -13.12 26.52 11.36
C ARG A 554 -14.41 25.70 11.45
N LYS A 555 -14.39 24.47 10.91
CA LYS A 555 -15.45 23.49 11.10
C LYS A 555 -15.37 22.94 12.53
N ILE A 556 -16.52 22.85 13.19
CA ILE A 556 -16.63 22.17 14.49
C ILE A 556 -16.63 20.67 14.19
N VAL A 557 -15.59 20.00 14.64
CA VAL A 557 -15.38 18.55 14.49
C VAL A 557 -15.54 17.87 15.85
N LEU A 558 -16.15 16.70 15.87
CA LEU A 558 -16.38 15.91 17.08
C LEU A 558 -15.22 14.93 17.34
N ILE A 559 -14.60 14.43 16.27
CA ILE A 559 -13.54 13.43 16.36
C ILE A 559 -12.19 14.13 16.18
N PHE A 560 -11.32 14.03 17.19
CA PHE A 560 -10.05 14.77 17.30
C PHE A 560 -10.24 16.30 17.24
N PRO A 561 -10.93 16.91 18.23
CA PRO A 561 -11.23 18.36 18.24
C PRO A 561 -9.99 19.25 18.27
N ASP A 562 -8.89 18.71 18.82
CA ASP A 562 -7.59 19.39 18.91
C ASP A 562 -6.91 19.54 17.54
N ASN A 563 -7.35 18.80 16.53
CA ASN A 563 -6.89 18.91 15.14
C ASN A 563 -7.87 19.79 14.34
N PRO A 564 -7.61 21.11 14.23
CA PRO A 564 -8.53 22.04 13.57
C PRO A 564 -8.67 21.71 12.08
N TYR A 565 -9.89 21.81 11.59
CA TYR A 565 -10.22 21.68 10.18
C TYR A 565 -10.83 22.99 9.67
N TYR A 566 -10.20 23.60 8.68
CA TYR A 566 -10.58 24.89 8.13
C TYR A 566 -11.27 24.74 6.78
N ILE A 567 -12.16 25.67 6.47
CA ILE A 567 -12.78 25.79 5.14
C ILE A 567 -12.44 27.17 4.59
N LEU A 568 -11.72 27.18 3.47
CA LEU A 568 -11.39 28.37 2.70
C LEU A 568 -12.33 28.45 1.49
N GLY A 569 -13.34 29.31 1.60
CA GLY A 569 -14.28 29.58 0.51
C GLY A 569 -13.84 30.79 -0.31
N VAL A 570 -13.52 30.57 -1.58
CA VAL A 570 -13.02 31.61 -2.51
C VAL A 570 -14.09 31.97 -3.54
N SER A 571 -14.36 33.26 -3.74
CA SER A 571 -15.17 33.73 -4.87
C SER A 571 -14.27 34.31 -5.95
N ARG A 572 -14.42 33.84 -7.19
CA ARG A 572 -13.64 34.30 -8.34
C ARG A 572 -14.22 35.57 -8.97
N GLN A 573 -13.37 36.48 -9.43
CA GLN A 573 -13.71 37.56 -10.35
C GLN A 573 -13.98 36.95 -11.74
N ARG A 574 -15.11 37.32 -12.37
CA ARG A 574 -15.52 36.77 -13.67
C ARG A 574 -15.56 37.89 -14.71
N HIS A 575 -14.98 37.66 -15.88
CA HIS A 575 -15.13 38.56 -17.02
C HIS A 575 -16.50 38.38 -17.67
N PHE A 576 -17.07 39.47 -18.21
CA PHE A 576 -18.44 39.53 -18.75
C PHE A 576 -18.71 38.53 -19.90
N LEU A 577 -17.66 38.10 -20.62
CA LEU A 577 -17.73 37.12 -21.72
C LEU A 577 -17.40 35.67 -21.29
N GLU A 578 -17.16 35.43 -20.01
CA GLU A 578 -16.71 34.13 -19.52
C GLU A 578 -17.90 33.20 -19.24
N SER A 579 -17.97 32.10 -19.99
CA SER A 579 -18.91 31.00 -19.74
C SER A 579 -18.74 30.42 -18.32
N ASN A 580 -19.82 29.88 -17.73
CA ASN A 580 -19.82 29.17 -16.43
C ASN A 580 -19.03 27.84 -16.47
N SER A 581 -17.83 27.82 -17.07
CA SER A 581 -17.05 26.59 -17.20
C SER A 581 -16.42 26.21 -15.86
N SER A 582 -16.80 25.04 -15.34
CA SER A 582 -16.25 24.42 -14.13
C SER A 582 -14.72 24.24 -14.18
N SER A 583 -14.11 24.29 -15.37
CA SER A 583 -12.68 24.05 -15.59
C SER A 583 -11.78 25.13 -14.98
N LYS A 584 -12.13 26.41 -15.07
CA LYS A 584 -11.30 27.50 -14.54
C LYS A 584 -11.41 27.62 -13.02
N ASP A 585 -12.59 27.32 -12.47
CA ASP A 585 -12.81 27.25 -11.03
C ASP A 585 -11.97 26.10 -10.44
N GLN A 586 -11.90 24.94 -11.12
CA GLN A 586 -11.04 23.83 -10.69
C GLN A 586 -9.55 24.17 -10.82
N GLN A 587 -9.10 24.79 -11.92
CA GLN A 587 -7.71 25.23 -12.09
C GLN A 587 -7.24 26.20 -10.99
N LEU A 588 -8.13 27.06 -10.50
CA LEU A 588 -7.80 27.94 -9.37
C LEU A 588 -7.71 27.16 -8.05
N ILE A 589 -8.62 26.20 -7.82
CA ILE A 589 -8.55 25.32 -6.63
C ILE A 589 -7.24 24.53 -6.64
N ASP A 590 -6.89 23.91 -7.77
CA ASP A 590 -5.68 23.07 -7.88
C ASP A 590 -4.42 23.91 -7.61
N ARG A 591 -4.31 25.11 -8.20
CA ARG A 591 -3.20 26.03 -7.89
C ARG A 591 -3.14 26.44 -6.43
N LEU A 592 -4.28 26.81 -5.83
CA LEU A 592 -4.32 27.17 -4.42
C LEU A 592 -3.96 25.98 -3.53
N ALA A 593 -4.36 24.77 -3.89
CA ALA A 593 -4.02 23.58 -3.12
C ALA A 593 -2.52 23.24 -3.19
N ASP A 594 -1.87 23.51 -4.32
CA ASP A 594 -0.45 23.22 -4.55
C ASP A 594 0.49 24.33 -3.99
N GLU A 595 0.07 25.59 -4.04
CA GLU A 595 0.94 26.74 -3.77
C GLU A 595 0.67 27.45 -2.44
N LEU A 596 -0.54 27.33 -1.86
CA LEU A 596 -0.94 28.07 -0.66
C LEU A 596 -0.52 27.34 0.62
N GLU A 597 0.27 27.99 1.47
CA GLU A 597 0.56 27.49 2.82
C GLU A 597 -0.67 27.68 3.72
N CYS A 598 -1.49 26.65 3.78
CA CYS A 598 -2.74 26.68 4.53
C CYS A 598 -2.55 26.37 6.03
N PRO A 599 -3.35 26.98 6.92
CA PRO A 599 -3.32 26.67 8.34
C PRO A 599 -3.94 25.28 8.58
N GLY A 600 -3.18 24.39 9.23
CA GLY A 600 -3.66 23.04 9.56
C GLY A 600 -4.26 22.30 8.35
N GLN A 601 -5.27 21.48 8.59
CA GLN A 601 -6.01 20.84 7.50
C GLN A 601 -7.05 21.82 6.94
N THR A 602 -6.87 22.25 5.70
CA THR A 602 -7.78 23.20 5.04
C THR A 602 -8.42 22.60 3.79
N TRP A 603 -9.73 22.76 3.66
CA TRP A 603 -10.44 22.47 2.41
C TRP A 603 -10.75 23.75 1.65
N ILE A 604 -10.27 23.81 0.42
CA ILE A 604 -10.42 24.95 -0.48
C ILE A 604 -11.58 24.68 -1.43
N THR A 605 -12.49 25.64 -1.56
CA THR A 605 -13.66 25.50 -2.44
C THR A 605 -14.09 26.83 -3.05
N ILE A 606 -14.71 26.76 -4.23
CA ILE A 606 -15.24 27.94 -4.92
C ILE A 606 -16.68 28.23 -4.49
N LEU A 607 -16.92 29.47 -4.09
CA LEU A 607 -18.21 30.00 -3.69
C LEU A 607 -18.99 30.52 -4.90
N ASN A 608 -19.64 29.62 -5.62
CA ASN A 608 -20.47 29.90 -6.77
C ASN A 608 -21.97 29.60 -6.51
N SER A 609 -22.77 29.55 -7.58
CA SER A 609 -24.21 29.30 -7.50
C SER A 609 -24.60 27.87 -7.09
N THR A 610 -23.68 26.90 -7.10
CA THR A 610 -23.96 25.51 -6.69
C THR A 610 -23.81 25.32 -5.18
N ASN A 611 -22.98 26.12 -4.51
CA ASN A 611 -22.68 26.00 -3.08
C ASN A 611 -23.25 27.17 -2.23
N LYS A 612 -24.47 27.64 -2.57
CA LYS A 612 -25.10 28.81 -1.93
C LYS A 612 -25.27 28.67 -0.41
N SER A 613 -25.61 27.48 0.07
CA SER A 613 -25.76 27.19 1.51
C SER A 613 -24.45 27.39 2.26
N LEU A 614 -23.36 26.83 1.73
CA LEU A 614 -22.02 27.00 2.27
C LEU A 614 -21.59 28.47 2.23
N LYS A 615 -21.76 29.16 1.09
CA LYS A 615 -21.46 30.60 0.97
C LYS A 615 -22.17 31.43 2.05
N LYS A 616 -23.45 31.13 2.33
CA LYS A 616 -24.22 31.79 3.38
C LYS A 616 -23.67 31.47 4.79
N ALA A 617 -23.30 30.22 5.04
CA ALA A 617 -22.75 29.78 6.32
C ALA A 617 -21.38 30.42 6.61
N LEU A 618 -20.48 30.46 5.61
CA LEU A 618 -19.17 31.09 5.72
C LEU A 618 -19.29 32.59 6.01
N ARG A 619 -20.10 33.31 5.23
CA ARG A 619 -20.33 34.76 5.43
C ARG A 619 -20.92 35.09 6.79
N LYS A 620 -21.84 34.25 7.29
CA LYS A 620 -22.45 34.44 8.60
C LYS A 620 -21.45 34.23 9.74
N THR A 621 -20.52 33.29 9.57
CA THR A 621 -19.63 32.83 10.65
C THR A 621 -18.31 33.61 10.68
N ALA A 622 -17.71 33.88 9.52
CA ALA A 622 -16.44 34.61 9.41
C ALA A 622 -16.58 36.09 9.77
N ILE A 623 -17.80 36.64 9.75
CA ILE A 623 -18.13 38.07 9.98
C ILE A 623 -17.63 38.98 8.85
N SER A 624 -16.36 38.87 8.45
CA SER A 624 -15.73 39.55 7.32
C SER A 624 -14.93 38.58 6.43
N PRO A 625 -14.71 38.90 5.15
CA PRO A 625 -13.80 38.12 4.32
C PRO A 625 -12.37 38.23 4.86
N ILE A 626 -11.62 37.12 4.84
CA ILE A 626 -10.19 37.13 5.18
C ILE A 626 -9.39 37.88 4.11
N TYR A 627 -9.85 37.88 2.86
CA TYR A 627 -9.26 38.66 1.77
C TYR A 627 -10.37 39.20 0.87
N GLN A 628 -10.25 40.45 0.41
CA GLN A 628 -11.14 41.04 -0.58
C GLN A 628 -10.37 42.02 -1.45
N THR A 629 -10.53 41.93 -2.78
CA THR A 629 -9.91 42.88 -3.69
C THR A 629 -10.57 44.25 -3.55
N LEU A 630 -9.74 45.28 -3.34
CA LEU A 630 -10.17 46.67 -3.41
C LEU A 630 -10.54 46.99 -4.86
N VAL A 631 -11.84 47.02 -5.16
CA VAL A 631 -12.32 47.60 -6.41
C VAL A 631 -12.13 49.11 -6.29
N ASN A 632 -11.18 49.69 -7.02
CA ASN A 632 -11.14 51.13 -7.23
C ASN A 632 -12.49 51.57 -7.81
N GLN A 633 -13.30 52.24 -6.98
CA GLN A 633 -14.42 53.04 -7.46
C GLN A 633 -13.85 54.29 -8.14
N THR A 634 -13.39 54.13 -9.37
CA THR A 634 -13.24 55.24 -10.30
C THR A 634 -14.17 54.98 -11.46
N LEU A 635 -15.44 55.26 -11.24
CA LEU A 635 -16.40 55.50 -12.31
C LEU A 635 -17.18 56.77 -11.98
N ILE A 636 -17.13 57.70 -12.94
CA ILE A 636 -18.10 58.78 -13.17
C ILE A 636 -17.85 60.06 -12.35
N THR A 637 -17.08 60.99 -12.94
CA THR A 637 -17.52 62.38 -13.11
C THR A 637 -16.89 62.97 -14.37
N ASN A 638 -17.78 63.32 -15.31
CA ASN A 638 -17.65 64.09 -16.56
C ASN A 638 -16.96 63.43 -17.76
#